data_AF-A0A9X2LL68-F1
#
_entry.id   AF-A0A9X2LL68-F1
#
_cell.length_a   1.000
_cell.length_b   1.000
_cell.length_c   1.000
_cell.angle_alpha   90.00
_cell.angle_beta   90.00
_cell.angle_gamma   90.00
#
_symmetry.space_group_name_H-M   'P 1'
#
loop_
_entity.id
_entity.type
_entity.pdbx_description
1 polymer ?
#
loop_
_entity_poly.entity_id
_entity_poly.type
_entity_poly.pdbx_seq_one_letter_code
_entity_poly.pdbx_strand_id
1 'polypeptide(L)'
;MSRDTDIAVVGAGCRFPDASNPQEFWRNLENGTVSVRELSDEDLLAAGVGPGTWADPGFVRKAARLSGAADFAGEFFGYSRAEAEAVDPQQRLFLEVCWEALESAGHGARSGTATGVFAGSHAGPYSARLLAATAQRDGWPAALGDLPLHLGGLGDFMPARVAYKLGLRGPTAGVQAACASALYSVHSAVLSLLAGECDLALAGGATVLEPETGYRRRPDGSLSADGYCRSYDASSSGTFYSSGVGAVALRRLPDALADGDPVLAVLRGTAVGNHGSDRAGFTAPSAAGIASVVRRALDVAGVSGHQVGYVEGHGVGTPIGDRLEIRGLTAGLGPGVPAGRIALGSVKANIGHTGPASGLAGLLSAVHVVRTGRLVPHPLFKEPREPRAFAQSPFHVTTEPRPLAGEERFALVNNIGFGGNNAVAVVAAPPAPVRPPAPERPVVRLVLSARNGAELDSVARRLAEVAESGAVRPEDLAHTLRTGRRAFPERRVVAVPADSPARLAAALRDAADPAVRSRRAAPSGLLAVVVATADAPGATALLDLLATAFPRRSARYDAVADVPERAFTVLVGEGLDPGDRTGPVVRLAARPADLAESVEELAHEAWLHGVDVDWAALAGRRGRRVPLPTYPFPRERYWALDHFPAQAGRPAAAPLPPGGGSGPHSAQGEPA
;
A
#
# COMPACT_ATOMS: atom_id res chain seq x y z
N MET A 1 -26.88 5.54 3.18
CA MET A 1 -27.04 4.24 3.88
C MET A 1 -25.98 3.27 3.36
N SER A 2 -25.39 2.44 4.22
CA SER A 2 -24.40 1.42 3.83
C SER A 2 -25.09 0.28 3.07
N ARG A 3 -24.47 -0.21 1.99
CA ARG A 3 -24.94 -1.41 1.27
C ARG A 3 -24.03 -2.60 1.59
N ASP A 4 -24.58 -3.82 1.52
CA ASP A 4 -23.79 -5.05 1.75
C ASP A 4 -22.67 -5.24 0.71
N THR A 5 -22.82 -4.61 -0.46
CA THR A 5 -21.82 -4.65 -1.54
C THR A 5 -20.72 -3.60 -1.40
N ASP A 6 -20.78 -2.74 -0.38
CA ASP A 6 -19.79 -1.67 -0.20
C ASP A 6 -18.49 -2.24 0.39
N ILE A 7 -17.36 -1.84 -0.18
CA ILE A 7 -16.02 -2.29 0.25
C ILE A 7 -15.27 -1.12 0.88
N ALA A 8 -14.77 -1.30 2.09
CA ALA A 8 -13.93 -0.34 2.79
C ALA A 8 -12.47 -0.45 2.31
N VAL A 9 -11.87 0.70 2.00
CA VAL A 9 -10.40 0.83 1.95
C VAL A 9 -9.93 1.07 3.37
N VAL A 10 -9.37 0.03 4.01
CA VAL A 10 -8.99 0.08 5.42
C VAL A 10 -7.53 0.43 5.66
N GLY A 11 -6.65 0.20 4.69
CA GLY A 11 -5.24 0.54 4.79
C GLY A 11 -4.62 0.82 3.43
N ALA A 12 -3.45 1.46 3.43
CA ALA A 12 -2.73 1.79 2.21
C ALA A 12 -1.21 1.85 2.48
N GLY A 13 -0.43 1.47 1.48
CA GLY A 13 1.00 1.69 1.43
C GLY A 13 1.41 2.11 0.01
N CYS A 14 2.45 2.93 -0.11
CA CYS A 14 2.99 3.29 -1.41
C CYS A 14 4.45 3.72 -1.36
N ARG A 15 5.10 3.61 -2.52
CA ARG A 15 6.34 4.31 -2.89
C ARG A 15 6.09 4.97 -4.22
N PHE A 16 6.07 6.29 -4.24
CA PHE A 16 5.98 7.10 -5.46
C PHE A 16 7.14 8.08 -5.49
N PRO A 17 7.42 8.73 -6.63
CA PRO A 17 8.41 9.79 -6.70
C PRO A 17 8.16 10.84 -5.61
N ASP A 18 9.22 11.18 -4.87
CA ASP A 18 9.22 12.06 -3.69
C ASP A 18 8.24 11.69 -2.55
N ALA A 19 7.71 10.47 -2.52
CA ALA A 19 6.81 10.01 -1.47
C ALA A 19 7.08 8.55 -1.08
N SER A 20 7.54 8.36 0.14
CA SER A 20 7.81 7.04 0.72
C SER A 20 6.59 6.41 1.38
N ASN A 21 5.47 7.11 1.50
CA ASN A 21 4.24 6.62 2.15
C ASN A 21 3.01 7.44 1.69
N PRO A 22 1.78 6.98 1.98
CA PRO A 22 0.57 7.71 1.56
C PRO A 22 0.47 9.14 2.11
N GLN A 23 0.97 9.40 3.32
CA GLN A 23 0.90 10.73 3.94
C GLN A 23 1.79 11.74 3.22
N GLU A 24 3.01 11.36 2.85
CA GLU A 24 3.89 12.17 2.00
C GLU A 24 3.29 12.37 0.61
N PHE A 25 2.73 11.32 0.01
CA PHE A 25 2.08 11.41 -1.28
C PHE A 25 0.92 12.42 -1.27
N TRP A 26 0.03 12.32 -0.28
CA TRP A 26 -1.08 13.25 -0.12
C TRP A 26 -0.63 14.69 0.10
N ARG A 27 0.41 14.91 0.92
CA ARG A 27 0.99 16.24 1.10
C ARG A 27 1.56 16.80 -0.21
N ASN A 28 2.21 15.96 -1.02
CA ASN A 28 2.73 16.35 -2.33
C ASN A 28 1.59 16.73 -3.29
N LEU A 29 0.46 16.01 -3.25
CA LEU A 29 -0.72 16.37 -4.04
C LEU A 29 -1.32 17.71 -3.59
N GLU A 30 -1.50 17.93 -2.29
CA GLU A 30 -2.00 19.19 -1.73
C GLU A 30 -1.13 20.40 -2.13
N ASN A 31 0.19 20.20 -2.20
CA ASN A 31 1.15 21.22 -2.60
C ASN A 31 1.28 21.38 -4.12
N GLY A 32 0.65 20.53 -4.93
CA GLY A 32 0.81 20.52 -6.38
C GLY A 32 2.24 20.15 -6.83
N THR A 33 2.98 19.39 -6.02
CA THR A 33 4.37 18.99 -6.30
C THR A 33 4.46 18.21 -7.61
N VAL A 34 5.44 18.55 -8.44
CA VAL A 34 5.81 17.82 -9.66
C VAL A 34 7.18 17.18 -9.44
N SER A 35 7.23 15.85 -9.46
CA SER A 35 8.41 15.05 -9.11
C SER A 35 9.34 14.75 -10.30
N VAL A 36 9.02 15.29 -11.47
CA VAL A 36 9.85 15.15 -12.67
C VAL A 36 11.06 16.08 -12.56
N ARG A 37 12.26 15.53 -12.77
CA ARG A 37 13.54 16.25 -12.69
C ARG A 37 14.39 16.02 -13.94
N GLU A 38 15.31 16.95 -14.20
CA GLU A 38 16.37 16.78 -15.20
C GLU A 38 17.40 15.76 -14.69
N LEU A 39 17.91 14.92 -15.59
CA LEU A 39 19.04 14.04 -15.35
C LEU A 39 20.34 14.78 -15.72
N SER A 40 21.29 14.80 -14.78
CA SER A 40 22.62 15.33 -15.03
C SER A 40 23.44 14.42 -15.96
N ASP A 41 24.53 14.95 -16.52
CA ASP A 41 25.48 14.13 -17.27
C ASP A 41 26.05 12.99 -16.40
N GLU A 42 26.24 13.23 -15.10
CA GLU A 42 26.68 12.22 -14.13
C GLU A 42 25.64 11.11 -13.94
N ASP A 43 24.35 11.47 -13.77
CA ASP A 43 23.26 10.50 -13.66
C ASP A 43 23.19 9.61 -14.91
N LEU A 44 23.31 10.23 -16.08
CA LEU A 44 23.22 9.52 -17.36
C LEU A 44 24.45 8.63 -17.60
N LEU A 45 25.67 9.08 -17.25
CA LEU A 45 26.88 8.25 -17.28
C LEU A 45 26.75 7.04 -16.34
N ALA A 46 26.29 7.25 -15.11
CA ALA A 46 26.07 6.19 -14.14
C ALA A 46 25.01 5.18 -14.60
N ALA A 47 24.02 5.63 -15.38
CA ALA A 47 23.00 4.78 -15.99
C ALA A 47 23.48 4.05 -17.27
N GLY A 48 24.71 4.29 -17.72
CA GLY A 48 25.31 3.69 -18.91
C GLY A 48 24.89 4.34 -20.23
N VAL A 49 24.32 5.54 -20.18
CA VAL A 49 24.08 6.36 -21.36
C VAL A 49 25.39 7.10 -21.69
N GLY A 50 25.68 7.34 -22.98
CA GLY A 50 26.90 8.03 -23.40
C GLY A 50 26.63 9.43 -23.96
N PRO A 51 27.63 10.34 -23.99
CA PRO A 51 27.51 11.69 -24.51
C PRO A 51 26.86 11.81 -25.89
N GLY A 52 27.21 10.91 -26.81
CA GLY A 52 26.62 10.90 -28.15
C GLY A 52 25.11 10.60 -28.18
N THR A 53 24.58 9.91 -27.17
CA THR A 53 23.14 9.59 -27.10
C THR A 53 22.33 10.78 -26.60
N TRP A 54 22.79 11.46 -25.54
CA TRP A 54 22.06 12.56 -24.93
C TRP A 54 22.35 13.93 -25.55
N ALA A 55 23.39 14.02 -26.39
CA ALA A 55 23.62 15.20 -27.24
C ALA A 55 22.61 15.28 -28.39
N ASP A 56 21.86 14.20 -28.65
CA ASP A 56 20.79 14.20 -29.63
C ASP A 56 19.63 15.12 -29.20
N PRO A 57 19.21 16.10 -30.03
CA PRO A 57 18.10 17.00 -29.70
C PRO A 57 16.76 16.28 -29.44
N GLY A 58 16.58 15.06 -29.94
CA GLY A 58 15.41 14.22 -29.71
C GLY A 58 15.48 13.38 -28.44
N PHE A 59 16.55 13.49 -27.65
CA PHE A 59 16.71 12.80 -26.38
C PHE A 59 16.19 13.65 -25.21
N VAL A 60 15.27 13.08 -24.45
CA VAL A 60 14.68 13.70 -23.26
C VAL A 60 15.39 13.18 -22.03
N ARG A 61 16.06 14.08 -21.31
CA ARG A 61 16.86 13.79 -20.10
C ARG A 61 16.03 14.01 -18.84
N LYS A 62 14.85 13.39 -18.77
CA LYS A 62 13.95 13.51 -17.62
C LYS A 62 13.75 12.18 -16.92
N ALA A 63 13.53 12.28 -15.62
CA ALA A 63 13.26 11.14 -14.75
C ALA A 63 12.35 11.54 -13.58
N ALA A 64 11.75 10.56 -12.91
CA ALA A 64 10.98 10.78 -11.68
C ALA A 64 11.34 9.65 -10.71
N ARG A 65 12.29 9.97 -9.84
CA ARG A 65 13.07 8.99 -9.10
C ARG A 65 12.26 8.31 -8.03
N LEU A 66 12.38 6.98 -7.97
CA LEU A 66 11.98 6.22 -6.81
C LEU A 66 13.18 6.07 -5.88
N SER A 67 13.23 6.88 -4.82
CA SER A 67 14.26 6.77 -3.80
C SER A 67 14.27 5.37 -3.17
N GLY A 68 15.46 4.78 -3.02
CA GLY A 68 15.63 3.48 -2.37
C GLY A 68 15.14 2.28 -3.18
N ALA A 69 15.10 2.35 -4.52
CA ALA A 69 14.66 1.23 -5.35
C ALA A 69 15.50 -0.07 -5.18
N ALA A 70 16.76 0.07 -4.79
CA ALA A 70 17.64 -1.06 -4.47
C ALA A 70 17.55 -1.47 -2.99
N ASP A 71 16.90 -0.67 -2.15
CA ASP A 71 16.83 -0.88 -0.70
C ASP A 71 15.70 -1.85 -0.37
N PHE A 72 15.97 -2.80 0.53
CA PHE A 72 14.97 -3.78 0.94
C PHE A 72 15.24 -4.33 2.34
N ALA A 73 14.18 -4.68 3.07
CA ALA A 73 14.28 -5.35 4.37
C ALA A 73 14.51 -6.87 4.24
N GLY A 74 15.57 -7.31 3.54
CA GLY A 74 15.80 -8.71 3.18
C GLY A 74 15.74 -9.67 4.37
N GLU A 75 16.58 -9.44 5.38
CA GLU A 75 16.61 -10.27 6.58
C GLU A 75 15.30 -10.25 7.36
N PHE A 76 14.58 -9.13 7.36
CA PHE A 76 13.28 -9.01 8.04
C PHE A 76 12.27 -10.00 7.45
N PHE A 77 12.28 -10.16 6.13
CA PHE A 77 11.45 -11.12 5.40
C PHE A 77 12.11 -12.50 5.23
N GLY A 78 13.21 -12.78 5.94
CA GLY A 78 13.90 -14.06 5.89
C GLY A 78 14.44 -14.39 4.49
N TYR A 79 15.07 -13.41 3.84
CA TYR A 79 15.88 -13.63 2.64
C TYR A 79 17.35 -13.75 3.00
N SER A 80 18.06 -14.63 2.30
CA SER A 80 19.50 -14.47 2.13
C SER A 80 19.81 -13.36 1.13
N ARG A 81 21.05 -12.86 1.12
CA ARG A 81 21.48 -11.81 0.19
C ARG A 81 21.36 -12.23 -1.27
N ALA A 82 21.81 -13.43 -1.61
CA ALA A 82 21.76 -13.95 -2.97
C ALA A 82 20.31 -14.08 -3.47
N GLU A 83 19.39 -14.57 -2.62
CA GLU A 83 17.98 -14.65 -2.99
C GLU A 83 17.36 -13.27 -3.18
N ALA A 84 17.63 -12.30 -2.28
CA ALA A 84 17.08 -10.96 -2.42
C ALA A 84 17.62 -10.22 -3.66
N GLU A 85 18.89 -10.42 -4.02
CA GLU A 85 19.49 -9.87 -5.22
C GLU A 85 18.91 -10.47 -6.50
N ALA A 86 18.47 -11.74 -6.51
CA ALA A 86 17.82 -12.34 -7.67
C ALA A 86 16.39 -11.82 -7.91
N VAL A 87 15.74 -11.23 -6.90
CA VAL A 87 14.34 -10.80 -6.97
C VAL A 87 14.22 -9.38 -7.52
N ASP A 88 13.31 -9.18 -8.50
CA ASP A 88 13.01 -7.86 -9.06
C ASP A 88 12.61 -6.87 -7.94
N PRO A 89 13.16 -5.64 -7.92
CA PRO A 89 12.80 -4.62 -6.93
C PRO A 89 11.29 -4.32 -6.86
N GLN A 90 10.54 -4.52 -7.94
CA GLN A 90 9.09 -4.44 -7.95
C GLN A 90 8.47 -5.39 -6.92
N GLN A 91 8.94 -6.65 -6.85
CA GLN A 91 8.40 -7.63 -5.92
C GLN A 91 8.85 -7.38 -4.47
N ARG A 92 10.09 -6.93 -4.29
CA ARG A 92 10.66 -6.57 -2.98
C ARG A 92 9.90 -5.42 -2.34
N LEU A 93 9.76 -4.31 -3.06
CA LEU A 93 9.05 -3.12 -2.57
C LEU A 93 7.56 -3.38 -2.41
N PHE A 94 6.95 -4.20 -3.28
CA PHE A 94 5.54 -4.56 -3.13
C PHE A 94 5.28 -5.36 -1.85
N LEU A 95 6.22 -6.21 -1.43
CA LEU A 95 6.13 -6.92 -0.15
C LEU A 95 6.16 -5.97 1.06
N GLU A 96 7.08 -5.00 1.06
CA GLU A 96 7.11 -3.94 2.10
C GLU A 96 5.81 -3.14 2.12
N VAL A 97 5.34 -2.71 0.95
CA VAL A 97 4.13 -1.90 0.81
C VAL A 97 2.87 -2.68 1.25
N CYS A 98 2.80 -3.98 0.98
CA CYS A 98 1.75 -4.85 1.50
C CYS A 98 1.76 -4.96 3.03
N TRP A 99 2.95 -5.09 3.63
CA TRP A 99 3.10 -5.08 5.09
C TRP A 99 2.57 -3.78 5.69
N GLU A 100 2.96 -2.65 5.11
CA GLU A 100 2.54 -1.33 5.56
C GLU A 100 1.03 -1.10 5.40
N ALA A 101 0.42 -1.61 4.32
CA ALA A 101 -1.03 -1.58 4.14
C ALA A 101 -1.76 -2.35 5.25
N LEU A 102 -1.24 -3.51 5.69
CA LEU A 102 -1.83 -4.29 6.80
C LEU A 102 -1.65 -3.59 8.16
N GLU A 103 -0.50 -2.99 8.42
CA GLU A 103 -0.27 -2.27 9.67
C GLU A 103 -1.05 -0.96 9.75
N SER A 104 -1.20 -0.24 8.63
CA SER A 104 -2.04 0.97 8.56
C SER A 104 -3.53 0.66 8.70
N ALA A 105 -3.96 -0.53 8.28
CA ALA A 105 -5.30 -1.06 8.54
C ALA A 105 -5.53 -1.50 9.99
N GLY A 106 -4.48 -1.59 10.81
CA GLY A 106 -4.58 -2.07 12.19
C GLY A 106 -4.85 -3.57 12.32
N HIS A 107 -4.49 -4.37 11.31
CA HIS A 107 -4.58 -5.84 11.37
C HIS A 107 -3.23 -6.50 11.63
N GLY A 108 -2.13 -5.88 11.18
CA GLY A 108 -0.79 -6.47 11.17
C GLY A 108 -0.70 -7.70 10.27
N ALA A 109 0.52 -8.13 9.91
CA ALA A 109 0.68 -9.37 9.15
C ALA A 109 0.48 -10.59 10.07
N ARG A 110 -0.69 -11.23 9.96
CA ARG A 110 -1.05 -12.45 10.73
C ARG A 110 -1.06 -13.67 9.81
N SER A 111 -0.14 -14.59 10.09
CA SER A 111 -0.06 -15.88 9.39
C SER A 111 -1.30 -16.74 9.66
N GLY A 112 -1.73 -17.50 8.65
CA GLY A 112 -2.88 -18.39 8.69
C GLY A 112 -4.23 -17.73 8.37
N THR A 113 -4.26 -16.42 8.15
CA THR A 113 -5.51 -15.70 7.82
C THR A 113 -5.94 -15.94 6.37
N ALA A 114 -7.25 -15.95 6.12
CA ALA A 114 -7.86 -15.98 4.78
C ALA A 114 -7.76 -14.60 4.12
N THR A 115 -6.53 -14.07 3.99
CA THR A 115 -6.24 -12.80 3.32
C THR A 115 -5.89 -13.05 1.86
N GLY A 116 -6.65 -12.46 0.93
CA GLY A 116 -6.36 -12.54 -0.50
C GLY A 116 -5.27 -11.56 -0.95
N VAL A 117 -4.56 -11.85 -2.05
CA VAL A 117 -3.52 -10.99 -2.62
C VAL A 117 -3.63 -10.93 -4.15
N PHE A 118 -3.89 -9.74 -4.68
CA PHE A 118 -4.04 -9.49 -6.10
C PHE A 118 -3.10 -8.38 -6.54
N ALA A 119 -2.25 -8.63 -7.52
CA ALA A 119 -1.30 -7.61 -7.94
C ALA A 119 -0.85 -7.74 -9.38
N GLY A 120 -0.44 -6.62 -9.97
CA GLY A 120 0.12 -6.58 -11.32
C GLY A 120 1.42 -5.80 -11.44
N SER A 121 2.34 -6.32 -12.23
CA SER A 121 3.62 -5.71 -12.60
C SER A 121 4.01 -6.17 -14.00
N HIS A 122 4.95 -5.50 -14.65
CA HIS A 122 5.55 -6.02 -15.89
C HIS A 122 6.97 -6.51 -15.64
N ALA A 123 7.56 -7.19 -16.62
CA ALA A 123 8.99 -7.47 -16.62
C ALA A 123 9.75 -6.14 -16.54
N GLY A 124 10.48 -5.94 -15.43
CA GLY A 124 11.22 -4.71 -15.19
C GLY A 124 12.57 -4.69 -15.92
N PRO A 125 13.18 -3.50 -16.10
CA PRO A 125 14.52 -3.38 -16.65
C PRO A 125 15.57 -4.13 -15.83
N TYR A 126 15.37 -4.25 -14.50
CA TYR A 126 16.27 -4.99 -13.62
C TYR A 126 16.41 -6.45 -14.04
N SER A 127 15.30 -7.19 -14.09
CA SER A 127 15.32 -8.62 -14.44
C SER A 127 15.72 -8.86 -15.89
N ALA A 128 15.34 -7.98 -16.81
CA ALA A 128 15.79 -8.06 -18.20
C ALA A 128 17.32 -7.91 -18.33
N ARG A 129 17.91 -6.93 -17.63
CA ARG A 129 19.36 -6.71 -17.62
C ARG A 129 20.09 -7.84 -16.91
N LEU A 130 19.54 -8.33 -15.80
CA LEU A 130 20.14 -9.44 -15.06
C LEU A 130 20.15 -10.72 -15.90
N LEU A 131 19.06 -11.03 -16.60
CA LEU A 131 18.99 -12.13 -17.54
C LEU A 131 20.01 -11.99 -18.68
N ALA A 132 20.11 -10.80 -19.27
CA ALA A 132 21.08 -10.54 -20.33
C ALA A 132 22.53 -10.67 -19.82
N ALA A 133 22.83 -10.15 -18.63
CA ALA A 133 24.17 -10.20 -18.04
C ALA A 133 24.58 -11.64 -17.68
N THR A 134 23.68 -12.42 -17.08
CA THR A 134 23.92 -13.86 -16.83
C THR A 134 24.10 -14.64 -18.13
N ALA A 135 23.26 -14.39 -19.14
CA ALA A 135 23.37 -15.05 -20.44
C ALA A 135 24.69 -14.71 -21.17
N GLN A 136 25.21 -13.51 -21.00
CA GLN A 136 26.51 -13.12 -21.55
C GLN A 136 27.69 -13.78 -20.83
N ARG A 137 27.60 -13.98 -19.52
CA ARG A 137 28.64 -14.60 -18.71
C ARG A 137 28.67 -16.12 -18.88
N ASP A 138 27.51 -16.77 -18.78
CA ASP A 138 27.39 -18.22 -18.61
C ASP A 138 26.69 -18.92 -19.79
N GLY A 139 26.16 -18.16 -20.75
CA GLY A 139 25.40 -18.67 -21.89
C GLY A 139 23.89 -18.77 -21.64
N TRP A 140 23.10 -18.67 -22.72
CA TRP A 140 21.63 -18.70 -22.67
C TRP A 140 21.05 -19.94 -22.00
N PRO A 141 21.52 -21.18 -22.27
CA PRO A 141 20.97 -22.37 -21.60
C PRO A 141 21.12 -22.34 -20.07
N ALA A 142 22.24 -21.82 -19.56
CA ALA A 142 22.47 -21.67 -18.13
C ALA A 142 21.56 -20.59 -17.53
N ALA A 143 21.47 -19.42 -18.18
CA ALA A 143 20.63 -18.32 -17.71
C ALA A 143 19.13 -18.66 -17.70
N LEU A 144 18.65 -19.45 -18.67
CA LEU A 144 17.26 -19.91 -18.70
C LEU A 144 16.99 -21.04 -17.69
N GLY A 145 18.02 -21.80 -17.30
CA GLY A 145 17.96 -22.83 -16.25
C GLY A 145 18.14 -22.30 -14.82
N ASP A 146 18.50 -21.02 -14.66
CA ASP A 146 18.67 -20.37 -13.36
C ASP A 146 17.29 -20.09 -12.74
N LEU A 147 16.87 -21.00 -11.86
CA LEU A 147 15.56 -20.94 -11.21
C LEU A 147 15.38 -19.67 -10.35
N PRO A 148 16.33 -19.27 -9.47
CA PRO A 148 16.23 -18.00 -8.75
C PRO A 148 16.00 -16.78 -9.65
N LEU A 149 16.74 -16.68 -10.75
CA LEU A 149 16.58 -15.59 -11.72
C LEU A 149 15.19 -15.62 -12.38
N HIS A 150 14.72 -16.81 -12.76
CA HIS A 150 13.40 -16.98 -13.37
C HIS A 150 12.26 -16.59 -12.42
N LEU A 151 12.26 -17.13 -11.19
CA LEU A 151 11.24 -16.81 -10.18
C LEU A 151 11.31 -15.35 -9.70
N GLY A 152 12.52 -14.78 -9.69
CA GLY A 152 12.76 -13.40 -9.32
C GLY A 152 12.32 -12.39 -10.37
N GLY A 153 12.28 -12.77 -11.65
CA GLY A 153 11.96 -11.88 -12.76
C GLY A 153 10.53 -11.94 -13.31
N LEU A 154 9.79 -13.02 -13.05
CA LEU A 154 8.40 -13.13 -13.51
C LEU A 154 7.42 -12.42 -12.56
N GLY A 155 6.58 -11.55 -13.12
CA GLY A 155 5.58 -10.78 -12.37
C GLY A 155 4.54 -11.64 -11.65
N ASP A 156 4.31 -12.86 -12.14
CA ASP A 156 3.39 -13.87 -11.61
C ASP A 156 3.66 -14.19 -10.12
N PHE A 157 4.93 -14.17 -9.71
CA PHE A 157 5.31 -14.51 -8.35
C PHE A 157 5.21 -13.35 -7.36
N MET A 158 4.94 -12.12 -7.82
CA MET A 158 4.80 -10.97 -6.93
C MET A 158 3.71 -11.17 -5.85
N PRO A 159 2.45 -11.52 -6.19
CA PRO A 159 1.42 -11.78 -5.18
C PRO A 159 1.69 -13.07 -4.39
N ALA A 160 2.17 -14.13 -5.04
CA ALA A 160 2.50 -15.41 -4.39
C ALA A 160 3.58 -15.25 -3.31
N ARG A 161 4.58 -14.42 -3.57
CA ARG A 161 5.67 -14.11 -2.63
C ARG A 161 5.17 -13.35 -1.42
N VAL A 162 4.21 -12.43 -1.59
CA VAL A 162 3.53 -11.77 -0.47
C VAL A 162 2.76 -12.78 0.38
N ALA A 163 1.92 -13.61 -0.24
CA ALA A 163 1.18 -14.63 0.48
C ALA A 163 2.11 -15.58 1.26
N TYR A 164 3.18 -16.07 0.62
CA TYR A 164 4.17 -16.94 1.25
C TYR A 164 4.89 -16.26 2.43
N LYS A 165 5.46 -15.06 2.21
CA LYS A 165 6.28 -14.38 3.21
C LYS A 165 5.47 -13.85 4.41
N LEU A 166 4.19 -13.54 4.21
CA LEU A 166 3.29 -13.08 5.27
C LEU A 166 2.41 -14.21 5.85
N GLY A 167 2.48 -15.41 5.29
CA GLY A 167 1.73 -16.59 5.73
C GLY A 167 0.22 -16.51 5.44
N LEU A 168 -0.18 -15.82 4.37
CA LEU A 168 -1.59 -15.61 4.01
C LEU A 168 -2.14 -16.81 3.22
N ARG A 169 -3.42 -17.13 3.42
CA ARG A 169 -4.08 -18.33 2.87
C ARG A 169 -5.29 -18.04 1.98
N GLY A 170 -5.59 -16.77 1.70
CA GLY A 170 -6.68 -16.41 0.80
C GLY A 170 -6.29 -16.51 -0.69
N PRO A 171 -7.25 -16.22 -1.59
CA PRO A 171 -7.02 -16.23 -3.03
C PRO A 171 -5.84 -15.36 -3.43
N THR A 172 -4.93 -15.89 -4.25
CA THR A 172 -3.69 -15.20 -4.63
C THR A 172 -3.49 -15.29 -6.13
N ALA A 173 -3.43 -14.15 -6.82
CA ALA A 173 -3.35 -14.12 -8.28
C ALA A 173 -2.61 -12.90 -8.84
N GLY A 174 -1.80 -13.13 -9.87
CA GLY A 174 -1.25 -12.08 -10.74
C GLY A 174 -2.31 -11.55 -11.70
N VAL A 175 -2.36 -10.23 -11.89
CA VAL A 175 -3.34 -9.57 -12.76
C VAL A 175 -2.62 -8.66 -13.76
N GLN A 176 -2.77 -8.96 -15.05
CA GLN A 176 -2.07 -8.28 -16.13
C GLN A 176 -3.06 -7.62 -17.09
N ALA A 177 -3.17 -6.29 -16.99
CA ALA A 177 -4.02 -5.45 -17.83
C ALA A 177 -3.28 -4.18 -18.29
N ALA A 178 -1.98 -4.31 -18.57
CA ALA A 178 -1.11 -3.19 -18.93
C ALA A 178 -1.13 -2.08 -17.85
N CYS A 179 -1.40 -0.83 -18.22
CA CYS A 179 -1.47 0.28 -17.28
C CYS A 179 -2.61 0.16 -16.25
N ALA A 180 -3.65 -0.61 -16.59
CA ALA A 180 -4.83 -0.83 -15.75
C ALA A 180 -4.69 -1.97 -14.73
N SER A 181 -3.55 -2.66 -14.69
CA SER A 181 -3.33 -3.84 -13.84
C SER A 181 -3.70 -3.60 -12.37
N ALA A 182 -3.20 -2.52 -11.75
CA ALA A 182 -3.50 -2.14 -10.38
C ALA A 182 -5.01 -2.08 -10.07
N LEU A 183 -5.79 -1.42 -10.93
CA LEU A 183 -7.22 -1.22 -10.68
C LEU A 183 -8.04 -2.46 -11.03
N TYR A 184 -7.57 -3.28 -11.98
CA TYR A 184 -8.08 -4.64 -12.16
C TYR A 184 -7.81 -5.52 -10.93
N SER A 185 -6.64 -5.41 -10.28
CA SER A 185 -6.36 -6.12 -9.03
C SER A 185 -7.32 -5.71 -7.92
N VAL A 186 -7.64 -4.41 -7.81
CA VAL A 186 -8.68 -3.92 -6.88
C VAL A 186 -10.04 -4.55 -7.21
N HIS A 187 -10.43 -4.59 -8.48
CA HIS A 187 -11.68 -5.22 -8.90
C HIS A 187 -11.73 -6.72 -8.53
N SER A 188 -10.68 -7.49 -8.81
CA SER A 188 -10.60 -8.91 -8.43
C SER A 188 -10.71 -9.11 -6.91
N ALA A 189 -10.02 -8.26 -6.13
CA ALA A 189 -10.10 -8.30 -4.67
C ALA A 189 -11.50 -7.99 -4.15
N VAL A 190 -12.19 -7.01 -4.73
CA VAL A 190 -13.60 -6.69 -4.42
C VAL A 190 -14.48 -7.91 -4.67
N LEU A 191 -14.34 -8.60 -5.81
CA LEU A 191 -15.14 -9.78 -6.11
C LEU A 191 -14.89 -10.93 -5.12
N SER A 192 -13.63 -11.24 -4.77
CA SER A 192 -13.33 -12.28 -3.79
C SER A 192 -13.86 -11.97 -2.38
N LEU A 193 -13.83 -10.69 -1.96
CA LEU A 193 -14.43 -10.26 -0.69
C LEU A 193 -15.96 -10.43 -0.70
N LEU A 194 -16.63 -10.05 -1.81
CA LEU A 194 -18.07 -10.18 -1.95
C LEU A 194 -18.53 -11.63 -2.08
N ALA A 195 -17.70 -12.49 -2.68
CA ALA A 195 -17.94 -13.93 -2.78
C ALA A 195 -17.67 -14.68 -1.46
N GLY A 196 -17.07 -14.02 -0.46
CA GLY A 196 -16.72 -14.64 0.82
C GLY A 196 -15.50 -15.57 0.73
N GLU A 197 -14.68 -15.46 -0.30
CA GLU A 197 -13.44 -16.24 -0.46
C GLU A 197 -12.34 -15.76 0.49
N CYS A 198 -12.45 -14.51 0.96
CA CYS A 198 -11.58 -13.88 1.95
C CYS A 198 -12.34 -12.84 2.78
N ASP A 199 -11.77 -12.49 3.94
CA ASP A 199 -12.30 -11.44 4.84
C ASP A 199 -11.47 -10.15 4.81
N LEU A 200 -10.29 -10.23 4.20
CA LEU A 200 -9.38 -9.14 3.93
C LEU A 200 -8.69 -9.42 2.59
N ALA A 201 -8.46 -8.39 1.78
CA ALA A 201 -7.72 -8.53 0.54
C ALA A 201 -6.69 -7.40 0.37
N LEU A 202 -5.48 -7.76 -0.07
CA LEU A 202 -4.47 -6.83 -0.55
C LEU A 202 -4.57 -6.72 -2.07
N ALA A 203 -4.64 -5.48 -2.58
CA ALA A 203 -4.71 -5.23 -4.01
C ALA A 203 -3.76 -4.11 -4.41
N GLY A 204 -3.01 -4.28 -5.50
CA GLY A 204 -2.00 -3.30 -5.86
C GLY A 204 -1.29 -3.50 -7.20
N GLY A 205 -0.21 -2.75 -7.39
CA GLY A 205 0.66 -2.91 -8.55
C GLY A 205 2.01 -2.22 -8.36
N ALA A 206 2.96 -2.59 -9.22
CA ALA A 206 4.34 -2.11 -9.14
C ALA A 206 4.94 -1.82 -10.52
N THR A 207 5.81 -0.82 -10.57
CA THR A 207 6.67 -0.47 -11.71
C THR A 207 7.94 0.16 -11.16
N VAL A 208 9.11 -0.37 -11.52
CA VAL A 208 10.41 0.21 -11.14
C VAL A 208 11.26 0.28 -12.39
N LEU A 209 11.67 1.49 -12.78
CA LEU A 209 12.37 1.77 -14.04
C LEU A 209 13.86 2.03 -13.88
N GLU A 210 14.48 1.54 -12.81
CA GLU A 210 15.88 1.83 -12.46
C GLU A 210 16.90 0.96 -13.23
N PRO A 211 18.07 1.52 -13.60
CA PRO A 211 18.46 2.92 -13.50
C PRO A 211 17.70 3.82 -14.49
N GLU A 212 17.41 5.05 -14.07
CA GLU A 212 16.72 6.04 -14.89
C GLU A 212 17.63 6.56 -16.02
N THR A 213 17.24 6.34 -17.28
CA THR A 213 18.09 6.69 -18.44
C THR A 213 17.62 7.91 -19.21
N GLY A 214 16.44 8.45 -18.93
CA GLY A 214 15.72 9.27 -19.93
C GLY A 214 15.29 8.43 -21.13
N TYR A 215 14.90 9.07 -22.22
CA TYR A 215 14.44 8.36 -23.41
C TYR A 215 14.63 9.16 -24.70
N ARG A 216 14.74 8.44 -25.82
CA ARG A 216 14.71 9.03 -27.16
C ARG A 216 13.28 9.11 -27.66
N ARG A 217 12.81 10.32 -27.97
CA ARG A 217 11.49 10.52 -28.58
C ARG A 217 11.49 9.98 -30.01
N ARG A 218 10.38 9.33 -30.40
CA ARG A 218 10.07 9.02 -31.80
C ARG A 218 8.93 9.90 -32.28
N PRO A 219 8.95 10.42 -33.52
CA PRO A 219 7.89 11.29 -34.03
C PRO A 219 6.47 10.70 -33.94
N ASP A 220 6.35 9.38 -34.10
CA ASP A 220 5.12 8.57 -34.06
C ASP A 220 4.88 7.88 -32.70
N GLY A 221 5.76 8.11 -31.72
CA GLY A 221 5.68 7.51 -30.39
C GLY A 221 4.72 8.22 -29.46
N SER A 222 4.30 7.53 -28.39
CA SER A 222 3.40 8.09 -27.37
C SER A 222 4.11 8.93 -26.31
N LEU A 223 5.45 9.00 -26.33
CA LEU A 223 6.23 9.69 -25.30
C LEU A 223 6.25 11.21 -25.51
N SER A 224 6.15 11.95 -24.41
CA SER A 224 6.15 13.42 -24.39
C SER A 224 7.45 13.99 -24.94
N ALA A 225 7.38 15.21 -25.46
CA ALA A 225 8.55 15.92 -25.98
C ALA A 225 9.49 16.47 -24.90
N ASP A 226 8.99 16.62 -23.68
CA ASP A 226 9.67 17.35 -22.60
C ASP A 226 9.72 16.57 -21.28
N GLY A 227 9.24 15.32 -21.25
CA GLY A 227 9.25 14.44 -20.07
C GLY A 227 8.15 14.72 -19.07
N TYR A 228 7.08 15.43 -19.45
CA TYR A 228 5.94 15.69 -18.57
C TYR A 228 4.64 15.11 -19.13
N CYS A 229 3.79 14.61 -18.24
CA CYS A 229 2.38 14.32 -18.56
C CYS A 229 1.55 15.59 -18.37
N ARG A 230 1.36 16.38 -19.42
CA ARG A 230 0.51 17.60 -19.37
C ARG A 230 -0.95 17.27 -19.62
N SER A 231 -1.53 16.45 -18.75
CA SER A 231 -2.87 15.90 -18.91
C SER A 231 -3.91 17.01 -19.12
N TYR A 232 -4.72 16.87 -20.17
CA TYR A 232 -5.81 17.76 -20.59
C TYR A 232 -5.41 19.16 -21.07
N ASP A 233 -4.13 19.53 -20.98
CA ASP A 233 -3.63 20.84 -21.40
C ASP A 233 -3.45 20.94 -22.94
N ALA A 234 -3.54 22.16 -23.48
CA ALA A 234 -3.31 22.46 -24.89
C ALA A 234 -1.88 22.16 -25.37
N SER A 235 -0.91 22.14 -24.45
CA SER A 235 0.50 21.79 -24.73
C SER A 235 0.82 20.30 -24.51
N SER A 236 -0.19 19.46 -24.26
CA SER A 236 -0.04 18.00 -24.15
C SER A 236 0.65 17.41 -25.38
N SER A 237 1.75 16.66 -25.20
CA SER A 237 2.57 16.14 -26.30
C SER A 237 2.82 14.63 -26.24
N GLY A 238 2.38 13.96 -25.17
CA GLY A 238 2.60 12.55 -24.91
C GLY A 238 2.66 12.23 -23.42
N THR A 239 2.97 10.98 -23.12
CA THR A 239 3.17 10.46 -21.76
C THR A 239 4.63 10.49 -21.34
N PHE A 240 4.85 10.47 -20.03
CA PHE A 240 6.15 10.23 -19.43
C PHE A 240 6.03 9.04 -18.48
N TYR A 241 6.86 8.01 -18.61
CA TYR A 241 6.81 6.84 -17.72
C TYR A 241 7.70 7.06 -16.49
N SER A 242 7.21 6.60 -15.35
CA SER A 242 7.90 6.71 -14.07
C SER A 242 7.75 5.44 -13.24
N SER A 243 8.49 5.39 -12.13
CA SER A 243 8.41 4.29 -11.17
C SER A 243 7.30 4.55 -10.14
N GLY A 244 6.70 3.49 -9.61
CA GLY A 244 5.74 3.57 -8.52
C GLY A 244 5.29 2.20 -8.03
N VAL A 245 5.02 2.08 -6.74
CA VAL A 245 4.50 0.88 -6.09
C VAL A 245 3.37 1.28 -5.16
N GLY A 246 2.24 0.59 -5.20
CA GLY A 246 1.11 0.88 -4.33
C GLY A 246 0.29 -0.35 -4.00
N ALA A 247 -0.25 -0.41 -2.78
CA ALA A 247 -1.22 -1.41 -2.35
C ALA A 247 -2.26 -0.80 -1.41
N VAL A 248 -3.46 -1.37 -1.44
CA VAL A 248 -4.55 -1.11 -0.49
C VAL A 248 -4.96 -2.40 0.20
N ALA A 249 -5.35 -2.28 1.47
CA ALA A 249 -6.04 -3.33 2.22
C ALA A 249 -7.55 -3.06 2.16
N LEU A 250 -8.32 -4.07 1.78
CA LEU A 250 -9.74 -3.99 1.51
C LEU A 250 -10.51 -4.98 2.39
N ARG A 251 -11.71 -4.57 2.84
CA ARG A 251 -12.66 -5.44 3.56
C ARG A 251 -14.08 -5.08 3.17
N ARG A 252 -15.03 -5.99 3.38
CA ARG A 252 -16.45 -5.64 3.34
C ARG A 252 -16.71 -4.53 4.36
N LEU A 253 -17.44 -3.48 3.96
CA LEU A 253 -17.69 -2.33 4.83
C LEU A 253 -18.41 -2.73 6.14
N PRO A 254 -19.44 -3.62 6.13
CA PRO A 254 -20.06 -4.08 7.37
C PRO A 254 -19.06 -4.70 8.36
N ASP A 255 -18.13 -5.53 7.87
CA ASP A 255 -17.13 -6.19 8.72
C ASP A 255 -16.08 -5.21 9.23
N ALA A 256 -15.63 -4.28 8.37
CA ALA A 256 -14.71 -3.22 8.76
C ALA A 256 -15.30 -2.35 9.88
N LEU A 257 -16.58 -1.97 9.78
CA LEU A 257 -17.28 -1.21 10.81
C LEU A 257 -17.51 -2.05 12.07
N ALA A 258 -17.90 -3.30 11.91
CA ALA A 258 -18.11 -4.21 13.04
C ALA A 258 -16.83 -4.41 13.85
N ASP A 259 -15.67 -4.49 13.20
CA ASP A 259 -14.37 -4.71 13.85
C ASP A 259 -13.65 -3.42 14.25
N GLY A 260 -14.22 -2.25 13.92
CA GLY A 260 -13.65 -0.95 14.29
C GLY A 260 -12.39 -0.57 13.49
N ASP A 261 -12.31 -1.02 12.24
CA ASP A 261 -11.21 -0.68 11.33
C ASP A 261 -11.22 0.81 10.97
N PRO A 262 -10.04 1.39 10.67
CA PRO A 262 -10.01 2.71 10.05
C PRO A 262 -10.59 2.57 8.64
N VAL A 263 -11.57 3.40 8.28
CA VAL A 263 -12.10 3.47 6.91
C VAL A 263 -11.56 4.73 6.25
N LEU A 264 -10.67 4.57 5.27
CA LEU A 264 -10.08 5.68 4.53
C LEU A 264 -11.06 6.23 3.48
N ALA A 265 -11.79 5.32 2.83
CA ALA A 265 -12.84 5.59 1.86
C ALA A 265 -13.68 4.33 1.63
N VAL A 266 -14.78 4.46 0.89
CA VAL A 266 -15.65 3.33 0.49
C VAL A 266 -15.65 3.19 -1.03
N LEU A 267 -15.35 2.00 -1.53
CA LEU A 267 -15.58 1.63 -2.93
C LEU A 267 -17.05 1.23 -3.07
N ARG A 268 -17.84 2.10 -3.69
CA ARG A 268 -19.26 1.86 -3.96
C ARG A 268 -19.45 0.97 -5.19
N GLY A 269 -18.55 1.04 -6.15
CA GLY A 269 -18.63 0.18 -7.32
C GLY A 269 -17.29 0.11 -8.03
N THR A 270 -17.00 -1.05 -8.61
CA THR A 270 -15.90 -1.22 -9.55
C THR A 270 -16.43 -1.91 -10.79
N ALA A 271 -15.90 -1.53 -11.95
CA ALA A 271 -16.19 -2.23 -13.19
C ALA A 271 -14.93 -2.28 -14.06
N VAL A 272 -14.79 -3.37 -14.80
CA VAL A 272 -13.73 -3.55 -15.79
C VAL A 272 -14.32 -3.86 -17.16
N GLY A 273 -13.57 -3.67 -18.23
CA GLY A 273 -14.02 -3.96 -19.60
C GLY A 273 -12.94 -3.76 -20.65
N ASN A 274 -13.25 -4.08 -21.90
CA ASN A 274 -12.36 -3.81 -23.02
C ASN A 274 -13.04 -2.91 -24.05
N HIS A 275 -12.26 -2.02 -24.67
CA HIS A 275 -12.72 -1.11 -25.71
C HIS A 275 -13.12 -1.79 -27.03
N GLY A 276 -12.78 -3.07 -27.24
CA GLY A 276 -13.11 -3.81 -28.44
C GLY A 276 -12.35 -3.32 -29.68
N SER A 277 -12.92 -3.57 -30.86
CA SER A 277 -12.32 -3.23 -32.16
C SER A 277 -12.76 -1.88 -32.72
N ASP A 278 -13.74 -1.21 -32.12
CA ASP A 278 -14.25 0.10 -32.59
C ASP A 278 -13.33 1.25 -32.14
N ARG A 279 -12.16 1.31 -32.78
CA ARG A 279 -11.07 2.26 -32.54
C ARG A 279 -10.08 2.26 -33.69
N ALA A 280 -9.33 3.36 -33.85
CA ALA A 280 -8.40 3.56 -34.96
C ALA A 280 -7.19 2.59 -34.99
N GLY A 281 -6.92 1.87 -33.90
CA GLY A 281 -5.82 0.91 -33.81
C GLY A 281 -5.73 0.25 -32.44
N PHE A 282 -4.86 -0.75 -32.29
CA PHE A 282 -4.73 -1.54 -31.06
C PHE A 282 -4.43 -0.70 -29.79
N THR A 283 -3.64 0.36 -29.95
CA THR A 283 -3.23 1.27 -28.86
C THR A 283 -4.16 2.46 -28.68
N ALA A 284 -5.12 2.68 -29.58
CA ALA A 284 -6.02 3.82 -29.52
C ALA A 284 -7.11 3.60 -28.44
N PRO A 285 -7.49 4.63 -27.66
CA PRO A 285 -8.65 4.52 -26.79
C PRO A 285 -9.96 4.59 -27.60
N SER A 286 -11.09 4.24 -26.96
CA SER A 286 -12.43 4.36 -27.53
C SER A 286 -13.33 5.13 -26.57
N ALA A 287 -13.90 6.25 -27.02
CA ALA A 287 -14.84 7.01 -26.20
C ALA A 287 -16.08 6.18 -25.82
N ALA A 288 -16.58 5.35 -26.73
CA ALA A 288 -17.71 4.45 -26.47
C ALA A 288 -17.33 3.35 -25.45
N GLY A 289 -16.13 2.78 -25.58
CA GLY A 289 -15.59 1.81 -24.63
C GLY A 289 -15.45 2.39 -23.21
N ILE A 290 -14.90 3.61 -23.10
CA ILE A 290 -14.80 4.32 -21.82
C ILE A 290 -16.19 4.56 -21.22
N ALA A 291 -17.12 5.10 -22.02
CA ALA A 291 -18.48 5.38 -21.57
C ALA A 291 -19.21 4.12 -21.06
N SER A 292 -18.99 2.98 -21.72
CA SER A 292 -19.58 1.70 -21.33
C SER A 292 -19.12 1.24 -19.94
N VAL A 293 -17.82 1.26 -19.67
CA VAL A 293 -17.29 0.83 -18.36
C VAL A 293 -17.66 1.81 -17.26
N VAL A 294 -17.65 3.12 -17.55
CA VAL A 294 -18.09 4.17 -16.61
C VAL A 294 -19.55 3.97 -16.21
N ARG A 295 -20.45 3.77 -17.18
CA ARG A 295 -21.87 3.49 -16.90
C ARG A 295 -22.04 2.28 -15.99
N ARG A 296 -21.37 1.17 -16.31
CA ARG A 296 -21.42 -0.04 -15.46
C ARG A 296 -20.93 0.21 -14.04
N ALA A 297 -19.85 0.96 -13.85
CA ALA A 297 -19.35 1.27 -12.51
C ALA A 297 -20.35 2.11 -11.70
N LEU A 298 -20.98 3.10 -12.35
CA LEU A 298 -22.03 3.93 -11.75
C LEU A 298 -23.30 3.12 -11.41
N ASP A 299 -23.71 2.23 -12.32
CA ASP A 299 -24.85 1.32 -12.11
C ASP A 299 -24.61 0.39 -10.92
N VAL A 300 -23.43 -0.26 -10.85
CA VAL A 300 -23.01 -1.08 -9.70
C VAL A 300 -22.96 -0.26 -8.41
N ALA A 301 -22.52 1.00 -8.48
CA ALA A 301 -22.46 1.90 -7.33
C ALA A 301 -23.84 2.39 -6.86
N GLY A 302 -24.86 2.33 -7.72
CA GLY A 302 -26.14 3.01 -7.51
C GLY A 302 -25.95 4.52 -7.39
N VAL A 303 -25.04 5.10 -8.18
CA VAL A 303 -24.66 6.53 -8.15
C VAL A 303 -24.92 7.14 -9.52
N SER A 304 -25.66 8.24 -9.56
CA SER A 304 -25.85 9.00 -10.80
C SER A 304 -24.65 9.89 -11.11
N GLY A 305 -24.40 10.20 -12.39
CA GLY A 305 -23.32 11.12 -12.78
C GLY A 305 -23.43 12.51 -12.14
N HIS A 306 -24.64 12.97 -11.77
CA HIS A 306 -24.87 14.24 -11.07
C HIS A 306 -24.28 14.31 -9.66
N GLN A 307 -24.07 13.15 -9.03
CA GLN A 307 -23.52 13.01 -7.68
C GLN A 307 -21.98 12.95 -7.69
N VAL A 308 -21.36 12.69 -8.85
CA VAL A 308 -19.90 12.68 -8.98
C VAL A 308 -19.39 14.10 -8.91
N GLY A 309 -18.51 14.40 -7.95
CA GLY A 309 -17.92 15.73 -7.77
C GLY A 309 -16.47 15.81 -8.27
N TYR A 310 -15.78 14.68 -8.35
CA TYR A 310 -14.39 14.60 -8.81
C TYR A 310 -14.18 13.40 -9.75
N VAL A 311 -13.39 13.57 -10.80
CA VAL A 311 -12.90 12.50 -11.64
C VAL A 311 -11.38 12.52 -11.63
N GLU A 312 -10.80 11.45 -11.12
CA GLU A 312 -9.40 11.08 -11.35
C GLU A 312 -9.34 10.30 -12.67
N GLY A 313 -9.01 10.98 -13.75
CA GLY A 313 -8.91 10.38 -15.07
C GLY A 313 -7.62 9.58 -15.27
N HIS A 314 -7.58 8.83 -16.37
CA HIS A 314 -6.36 8.19 -16.83
C HIS A 314 -5.35 9.27 -17.26
N GLY A 315 -5.80 10.28 -18.00
CA GLY A 315 -5.10 11.55 -18.23
C GLY A 315 -3.63 11.38 -18.54
N VAL A 316 -3.34 10.82 -19.70
CA VAL A 316 -1.99 10.38 -20.08
C VAL A 316 -1.19 11.47 -20.79
N GLY A 317 -1.82 12.61 -21.10
CA GLY A 317 -1.15 13.75 -21.73
C GLY A 317 -0.96 13.59 -23.24
N THR A 318 -1.68 12.66 -23.87
CA THR A 318 -1.65 12.50 -25.34
C THR A 318 -2.80 13.31 -25.97
N PRO A 319 -2.56 14.07 -27.06
CA PRO A 319 -3.61 14.91 -27.66
C PRO A 319 -4.90 14.16 -28.02
N ILE A 320 -4.78 12.97 -28.58
CA ILE A 320 -5.91 12.14 -28.99
C ILE A 320 -6.53 11.43 -27.78
N GLY A 321 -5.71 10.89 -26.87
CA GLY A 321 -6.19 10.13 -25.73
C GLY A 321 -6.99 10.98 -24.76
N ASP A 322 -6.49 12.15 -24.39
CA ASP A 322 -7.16 13.06 -23.45
C ASP A 322 -8.52 13.54 -24.01
N ARG A 323 -8.58 13.83 -25.32
CA ARG A 323 -9.83 14.19 -26.01
C ARG A 323 -10.86 13.05 -25.97
N LEU A 324 -10.44 11.83 -26.30
CA LEU A 324 -11.32 10.66 -26.29
C LEU A 324 -11.77 10.28 -24.89
N GLU A 325 -10.92 10.48 -23.89
CA GLU A 325 -11.26 10.30 -22.49
C GLU A 325 -12.32 11.28 -22.03
N ILE A 326 -12.16 12.59 -22.27
CA ILE A 326 -13.17 13.60 -21.91
C ILE A 326 -14.53 13.27 -22.55
N ARG A 327 -14.54 12.88 -23.83
CA ARG A 327 -15.77 12.47 -24.53
C ARG A 327 -16.39 11.21 -23.91
N GLY A 328 -15.57 10.20 -23.64
CA GLY A 328 -16.03 8.95 -23.05
C GLY A 328 -16.56 9.11 -21.63
N LEU A 329 -15.88 9.89 -20.79
CA LEU A 329 -16.34 10.22 -19.44
C LEU A 329 -17.64 11.03 -19.49
N THR A 330 -17.74 12.05 -20.37
CA THR A 330 -18.97 12.83 -20.56
C THR A 330 -20.16 11.93 -20.91
N ALA A 331 -19.98 11.04 -21.88
CA ALA A 331 -21.03 10.10 -22.29
C ALA A 331 -21.32 9.02 -21.24
N GLY A 332 -20.32 8.66 -20.42
CA GLY A 332 -20.42 7.67 -19.36
C GLY A 332 -21.18 8.17 -18.13
N LEU A 333 -20.98 9.44 -17.76
CA LEU A 333 -21.70 10.10 -16.65
C LEU A 333 -23.20 10.26 -16.93
N GLY A 334 -23.59 10.21 -18.20
CA GLY A 334 -24.98 10.30 -18.63
C GLY A 334 -25.45 11.73 -18.92
N PRO A 335 -26.65 11.87 -19.49
CA PRO A 335 -27.20 13.16 -19.87
C PRO A 335 -27.56 14.02 -18.65
N GLY A 336 -27.62 15.33 -18.84
CA GLY A 336 -28.14 16.27 -17.84
C GLY A 336 -27.10 16.80 -16.84
N VAL A 337 -25.90 16.22 -16.77
CA VAL A 337 -24.83 16.75 -15.90
C VAL A 337 -24.42 18.16 -16.37
N PRO A 338 -24.56 19.20 -15.53
CA PRO A 338 -24.24 20.57 -15.92
C PRO A 338 -22.77 20.75 -16.31
N ALA A 339 -22.53 21.61 -17.29
CA ALA A 339 -21.18 21.95 -17.73
C ALA A 339 -20.35 22.56 -16.60
N GLY A 340 -19.05 22.23 -16.55
CA GLY A 340 -18.12 22.75 -15.55
C GLY A 340 -18.41 22.36 -14.09
N ARG A 341 -19.31 21.41 -13.82
CA ARG A 341 -19.67 21.01 -12.45
C ARG A 341 -18.62 20.12 -11.77
N ILE A 342 -18.00 19.22 -12.52
CA ILE A 342 -17.17 18.13 -11.98
C ILE A 342 -15.70 18.51 -12.12
N ALA A 343 -14.95 18.42 -11.03
CA ALA A 343 -13.51 18.62 -11.08
C ALA A 343 -12.84 17.43 -11.78
N LEU A 344 -11.99 17.69 -12.76
CA LEU A 344 -11.21 16.68 -13.47
C LEU A 344 -9.73 16.82 -13.11
N GLY A 345 -9.08 15.69 -12.81
CA GLY A 345 -7.64 15.66 -12.67
C GLY A 345 -6.97 14.34 -13.03
N SER A 346 -5.63 14.32 -12.99
CA SER A 346 -4.81 13.13 -13.16
C SER A 346 -3.48 13.31 -12.41
N VAL A 347 -3.21 12.41 -11.49
CA VAL A 347 -1.97 12.38 -10.71
C VAL A 347 -0.72 12.18 -11.56
N LYS A 348 -0.87 11.76 -12.83
CA LYS A 348 0.25 11.64 -13.76
C LYS A 348 0.93 12.97 -14.02
N ALA A 349 0.22 14.09 -13.88
CA ALA A 349 0.83 15.42 -13.97
C ALA A 349 1.82 15.70 -12.84
N ASN A 350 1.64 15.07 -11.67
CA ASN A 350 2.56 15.18 -10.53
C ASN A 350 3.76 14.23 -10.69
N ILE A 351 3.50 12.94 -10.92
CA ILE A 351 4.50 11.88 -10.74
C ILE A 351 4.84 11.10 -12.02
N GLY A 352 4.26 11.47 -13.18
CA GLY A 352 4.36 10.67 -14.40
C GLY A 352 3.47 9.42 -14.39
N HIS A 353 3.58 8.62 -15.45
CA HIS A 353 2.84 7.38 -15.62
C HIS A 353 3.58 6.20 -14.99
N THR A 354 3.10 5.75 -13.83
CA THR A 354 3.66 4.64 -13.05
C THR A 354 3.30 3.24 -13.56
N GLY A 355 3.14 3.07 -14.88
CA GLY A 355 2.82 1.77 -15.52
C GLY A 355 1.64 1.02 -14.85
N PRO A 356 1.79 -0.30 -14.60
CA PRO A 356 0.87 -1.12 -13.80
C PRO A 356 0.41 -0.54 -12.48
N ALA A 357 1.19 0.30 -11.80
CA ALA A 357 0.82 0.91 -10.52
C ALA A 357 -0.09 2.15 -10.69
N SER A 358 -0.34 2.61 -11.91
CA SER A 358 -1.00 3.90 -12.16
C SER A 358 -2.43 3.98 -11.63
N GLY A 359 -3.17 2.87 -11.66
CA GLY A 359 -4.51 2.78 -11.08
C GLY A 359 -4.51 3.00 -9.56
N LEU A 360 -3.46 2.56 -8.86
CA LEU A 360 -3.34 2.72 -7.42
C LEU A 360 -2.97 4.16 -7.03
N ALA A 361 -2.10 4.82 -7.80
CA ALA A 361 -1.79 6.23 -7.59
C ALA A 361 -3.05 7.11 -7.72
N GLY A 362 -3.85 6.88 -8.78
CA GLY A 362 -5.12 7.58 -8.97
C GLY A 362 -6.15 7.25 -7.88
N LEU A 363 -6.25 5.99 -7.46
CA LEU A 363 -7.13 5.61 -6.36
C LEU A 363 -6.77 6.32 -5.06
N LEU A 364 -5.48 6.39 -4.71
CA LEU A 364 -5.03 7.06 -3.49
C LEU A 364 -5.23 8.59 -3.54
N SER A 365 -5.16 9.21 -4.73
CA SER A 365 -5.58 10.60 -4.96
C SER A 365 -7.08 10.77 -4.69
N ALA A 366 -7.93 9.95 -5.29
CA ALA A 366 -9.37 10.01 -5.09
C ALA A 366 -9.79 9.76 -3.63
N VAL A 367 -9.17 8.78 -2.96
CA VAL A 367 -9.34 8.50 -1.53
C VAL A 367 -9.03 9.75 -0.70
N HIS A 368 -7.93 10.44 -1.01
CA HIS A 368 -7.58 11.68 -0.32
C HIS A 368 -8.67 12.75 -0.50
N VAL A 369 -9.05 13.02 -1.75
CA VAL A 369 -10.03 14.06 -2.11
C VAL A 369 -11.37 13.84 -1.40
N VAL A 370 -11.93 12.62 -1.42
CA VAL A 370 -13.24 12.37 -0.80
C VAL A 370 -13.16 12.39 0.73
N ARG A 371 -12.05 11.91 1.30
CA ARG A 371 -11.84 11.84 2.75
C ARG A 371 -11.67 13.23 3.35
N THR A 372 -10.86 14.09 2.74
CA THR A 372 -10.62 15.45 3.22
C THR A 372 -11.71 16.43 2.79
N GLY A 373 -12.47 16.09 1.74
CA GLY A 373 -13.41 17.02 1.12
C GLY A 373 -12.71 18.19 0.43
N ARG A 374 -11.47 17.99 -0.02
CA ARG A 374 -10.66 19.02 -0.68
C ARG A 374 -10.13 18.48 -2.00
N LEU A 375 -10.38 19.23 -3.08
CA LEU A 375 -9.74 19.06 -4.38
C LEU A 375 -8.26 19.43 -4.27
N VAL A 376 -7.42 18.64 -4.94
CA VAL A 376 -5.99 18.89 -5.06
C VAL A 376 -5.69 19.66 -6.35
N PRO A 377 -4.64 20.50 -6.39
CA PRO A 377 -4.16 21.14 -7.60
C PRO A 377 -3.83 20.13 -8.71
N HIS A 378 -4.26 20.41 -9.94
CA HIS A 378 -3.76 19.75 -11.14
C HIS A 378 -2.59 20.55 -11.71
N PRO A 379 -1.33 20.16 -11.46
CA PRO A 379 -0.20 20.94 -11.95
C PRO A 379 -0.11 20.88 -13.48
N LEU A 380 0.70 21.77 -14.05
CA LEU A 380 1.03 21.85 -15.48
C LEU A 380 -0.14 22.20 -16.43
N PHE A 381 -1.37 22.32 -15.93
CA PHE A 381 -2.53 22.75 -16.72
C PHE A 381 -2.63 24.28 -16.75
N LYS A 382 -2.82 24.84 -17.94
CA LYS A 382 -3.06 26.26 -18.21
C LYS A 382 -4.38 26.46 -18.93
N GLU A 383 -4.61 25.71 -20.01
CA GLU A 383 -5.83 25.81 -20.81
C GLU A 383 -6.12 24.51 -21.55
N PRO A 384 -7.40 24.17 -21.79
CA PRO A 384 -7.76 22.96 -22.52
C PRO A 384 -7.45 23.09 -24.02
N ARG A 385 -7.03 21.98 -24.66
CA ARG A 385 -6.76 21.94 -26.12
C ARG A 385 -7.93 22.35 -26.99
N GLU A 386 -9.16 22.03 -26.58
CA GLU A 386 -10.40 22.36 -27.30
C GLU A 386 -11.32 23.19 -26.40
N PRO A 387 -11.07 24.50 -26.19
CA PRO A 387 -11.77 25.29 -25.17
C PRO A 387 -13.29 25.28 -25.29
N ARG A 388 -13.82 25.33 -26.52
CA ARG A 388 -15.27 25.30 -26.75
C ARG A 388 -15.90 23.96 -26.37
N ALA A 389 -15.30 22.85 -26.78
CA ALA A 389 -15.80 21.52 -26.45
C ALA A 389 -15.63 21.21 -24.96
N PHE A 390 -14.53 21.65 -24.35
CA PHE A 390 -14.27 21.50 -22.93
C PHE A 390 -15.27 22.30 -22.08
N ALA A 391 -15.57 23.56 -22.45
CA ALA A 391 -16.55 24.39 -21.77
C ALA A 391 -17.99 23.85 -21.83
N GLN A 392 -18.29 22.99 -22.80
CA GLN A 392 -19.58 22.28 -22.91
C GLN A 392 -19.59 20.95 -22.16
N SER A 393 -18.42 20.45 -21.74
CA SER A 393 -18.30 19.21 -20.99
C SER A 393 -18.67 19.41 -19.51
N PRO A 394 -18.97 18.33 -18.77
CA PRO A 394 -19.19 18.40 -17.33
C PRO A 394 -17.99 18.91 -16.53
N PHE A 395 -16.81 19.03 -17.14
CA PHE A 395 -15.54 19.14 -16.43
C PHE A 395 -15.03 20.57 -16.30
N HIS A 396 -14.37 20.83 -15.18
CA HIS A 396 -13.42 21.92 -15.00
C HIS A 396 -12.13 21.37 -14.38
N VAL A 397 -11.00 22.07 -14.59
CA VAL A 397 -9.73 21.74 -13.94
C VAL A 397 -9.45 22.76 -12.84
N THR A 398 -8.98 22.28 -11.70
CA THR A 398 -8.65 23.11 -10.55
C THR A 398 -7.14 23.10 -10.34
N THR A 399 -6.50 24.28 -10.37
CA THR A 399 -5.04 24.44 -10.23
C THR A 399 -4.62 24.90 -8.82
N GLU A 400 -5.57 25.04 -7.90
CA GLU A 400 -5.37 25.48 -6.52
C GLU A 400 -6.28 24.67 -5.58
N PRO A 401 -5.94 24.45 -4.30
CA PRO A 401 -6.79 23.66 -3.41
C PRO A 401 -8.19 24.28 -3.25
N ARG A 402 -9.25 23.50 -3.45
CA ARG A 402 -10.65 23.97 -3.31
C ARG A 402 -11.51 22.97 -2.54
N PRO A 403 -12.56 23.40 -1.82
CA PRO A 403 -13.51 22.47 -1.21
C PRO A 403 -14.23 21.64 -2.27
N LEU A 404 -14.41 20.34 -2.01
CA LEU A 404 -15.31 19.48 -2.77
C LEU A 404 -16.72 19.64 -2.21
N ALA A 405 -17.63 20.18 -3.02
CA ALA A 405 -19.01 20.45 -2.62
C ALA A 405 -19.84 19.17 -2.39
N GLY A 406 -20.82 19.27 -1.48
CA GLY A 406 -21.78 18.19 -1.17
C GLY A 406 -21.47 17.46 0.14
N GLU A 407 -22.54 16.98 0.79
CA GLU A 407 -22.43 16.15 2.01
C GLU A 407 -21.92 14.74 1.67
N GLU A 408 -22.50 14.11 0.65
CA GLU A 408 -21.98 12.88 0.06
C GLU A 408 -21.00 13.21 -1.07
N ARG A 409 -19.72 12.91 -0.85
CA ARG A 409 -18.64 13.19 -1.80
C ARG A 409 -18.28 11.92 -2.57
N PHE A 410 -18.52 11.93 -3.87
CA PHE A 410 -18.15 10.85 -4.78
C PHE A 410 -17.04 11.28 -5.74
N ALA A 411 -16.06 10.41 -5.89
CA ALA A 411 -15.03 10.48 -6.92
C ALA A 411 -15.13 9.26 -7.85
N LEU A 412 -14.81 9.46 -9.12
CA LEU A 412 -14.66 8.38 -10.09
C LEU A 412 -13.18 8.29 -10.50
N VAL A 413 -12.61 7.10 -10.44
CA VAL A 413 -11.25 6.80 -10.91
C VAL A 413 -11.37 6.03 -12.21
N ASN A 414 -10.82 6.55 -13.31
CA ASN A 414 -10.77 5.89 -14.62
C ASN A 414 -9.32 5.53 -14.97
N ASN A 415 -9.05 4.29 -15.36
CA ASN A 415 -7.71 3.87 -15.72
C ASN A 415 -7.70 2.90 -16.91
N ILE A 416 -6.96 3.28 -17.96
CA ILE A 416 -6.95 2.60 -19.25
C ILE A 416 -5.57 2.01 -19.52
N GLY A 417 -5.52 0.73 -19.85
CA GLY A 417 -4.35 0.02 -20.33
C GLY A 417 -4.30 -0.04 -21.86
N PHE A 418 -3.09 -0.18 -22.41
CA PHE A 418 -2.92 -0.60 -23.79
C PHE A 418 -3.68 -1.90 -24.08
N GLY A 419 -4.11 -2.07 -25.33
CA GLY A 419 -5.05 -3.11 -25.72
C GLY A 419 -6.51 -2.79 -25.35
N GLY A 420 -6.76 -1.70 -24.60
CA GLY A 420 -8.08 -1.17 -24.28
C GLY A 420 -8.75 -1.75 -23.05
N ASN A 421 -7.99 -2.43 -22.19
CA ASN A 421 -8.47 -2.80 -20.86
C ASN A 421 -8.77 -1.51 -20.08
N ASN A 422 -9.99 -1.34 -19.61
CA ASN A 422 -10.41 -0.17 -18.85
C ASN A 422 -10.99 -0.62 -17.51
N ALA A 423 -10.56 0.04 -16.44
CA ALA A 423 -11.03 -0.18 -15.09
C ALA A 423 -11.54 1.14 -14.52
N VAL A 424 -12.69 1.07 -13.83
CA VAL A 424 -13.32 2.22 -13.19
C VAL A 424 -13.68 1.87 -11.75
N ALA A 425 -13.42 2.79 -10.82
CA ALA A 425 -13.85 2.70 -9.43
C ALA A 425 -14.64 3.95 -9.02
N VAL A 426 -15.77 3.76 -8.35
CA VAL A 426 -16.57 4.82 -7.72
C VAL A 426 -16.26 4.82 -6.23
N VAL A 427 -15.66 5.91 -5.76
CA VAL A 427 -15.14 6.08 -4.40
C VAL A 427 -15.99 7.10 -3.66
N ALA A 428 -16.42 6.77 -2.45
CA ALA A 428 -17.18 7.66 -1.57
C ALA A 428 -16.36 8.00 -0.32
N ALA A 429 -16.69 9.15 0.28
CA ALA A 429 -16.16 9.52 1.59
C ALA A 429 -16.45 8.41 2.63
N PRO A 430 -15.53 8.19 3.59
CA PRO A 430 -15.79 7.25 4.67
C PRO A 430 -16.95 7.72 5.55
N PRO A 431 -17.70 6.81 6.18
CA PRO A 431 -18.70 7.20 7.17
C PRO A 431 -18.05 7.96 8.32
N ALA A 432 -18.80 8.87 8.94
CA ALA A 432 -18.33 9.56 10.13
C ALA A 432 -17.95 8.51 11.19
N PRO A 433 -16.73 8.56 11.75
CA PRO A 433 -16.32 7.57 12.72
C PRO A 433 -17.19 7.66 13.97
N VAL A 434 -17.82 6.54 14.34
CA VAL A 434 -18.53 6.44 15.61
C VAL A 434 -17.49 6.39 16.73
N ARG A 435 -17.46 7.42 17.56
CA ARG A 435 -16.50 7.52 18.67
C ARG A 435 -17.11 6.85 19.90
N PRO A 436 -16.56 5.73 20.38
CA PRO A 436 -16.96 5.22 21.69
C PRO A 436 -16.55 6.24 22.77
N PRO A 437 -17.36 6.40 23.84
CA PRO A 437 -16.99 7.25 24.96
C PRO A 437 -15.63 6.83 25.51
N ALA A 438 -14.82 7.83 25.88
CA ALA A 438 -13.54 7.57 26.53
C ALA A 438 -13.80 6.84 27.85
N PRO A 439 -13.14 5.69 28.13
CA PRO A 439 -13.15 5.19 29.49
C PRO A 439 -12.43 6.21 30.38
N GLU A 440 -12.99 6.52 31.55
CA GLU A 440 -12.26 7.22 32.61
C GLU A 440 -11.19 6.27 33.14
N ARG A 441 -9.96 6.39 32.62
CA ARG A 441 -8.81 5.64 33.12
C ARG A 441 -7.70 6.60 33.52
N PRO A 442 -7.10 6.40 34.69
CA PRO A 442 -5.99 7.23 35.12
C PRO A 442 -4.74 6.97 34.27
N VAL A 443 -4.58 5.77 33.68
CA VAL A 443 -3.34 5.33 33.01
C VAL A 443 -3.61 4.71 31.63
N VAL A 444 -2.77 5.07 30.66
CA VAL A 444 -2.69 4.46 29.32
C VAL A 444 -1.41 3.62 29.21
N ARG A 445 -1.55 2.39 28.70
CA ARG A 445 -0.45 1.44 28.51
C ARG A 445 -0.27 1.14 27.02
N LEU A 446 0.92 1.41 26.48
CA LEU A 446 1.30 1.05 25.11
C LEU A 446 2.16 -0.21 25.10
N VAL A 447 2.04 -1.00 24.03
CA VAL A 447 2.93 -2.12 23.72
C VAL A 447 3.70 -1.80 22.44
N LEU A 448 5.01 -2.02 22.42
CA LEU A 448 5.89 -1.80 21.28
C LEU A 448 6.79 -3.03 21.11
N SER A 449 6.96 -3.51 19.89
CA SER A 449 7.92 -4.59 19.65
C SER A 449 8.67 -4.46 18.34
N ALA A 450 9.91 -4.93 18.32
CA ALA A 450 10.76 -5.00 17.15
C ALA A 450 11.70 -6.23 17.20
N ARG A 451 12.44 -6.50 16.12
CA ARG A 451 13.37 -7.64 16.06
C ARG A 451 14.60 -7.45 16.96
N ASN A 452 15.04 -6.20 17.14
CA ASN A 452 16.21 -5.80 17.93
C ASN A 452 15.99 -4.43 18.61
N GLY A 453 16.86 -4.08 19.56
CA GLY A 453 16.70 -2.88 20.39
C GLY A 453 16.74 -1.57 19.58
N ALA A 454 17.61 -1.49 18.55
CA ALA A 454 17.71 -0.30 17.71
C ALA A 454 16.44 -0.06 16.89
N GLU A 455 15.84 -1.12 16.34
CA GLU A 455 14.55 -1.05 15.66
C GLU A 455 13.43 -0.66 16.64
N LEU A 456 13.46 -1.16 17.88
CA LEU A 456 12.48 -0.82 18.93
C LEU A 456 12.54 0.67 19.30
N ASP A 457 13.74 1.24 19.43
CA ASP A 457 13.94 2.67 19.68
C ASP A 457 13.48 3.52 18.49
N SER A 458 13.65 3.03 17.26
CA SER A 458 13.11 3.67 16.06
C SER A 458 11.57 3.70 16.06
N VAL A 459 10.92 2.59 16.41
CA VAL A 459 9.46 2.53 16.59
C VAL A 459 9.02 3.53 17.66
N ALA A 460 9.68 3.54 18.82
CA ALA A 460 9.32 4.42 19.93
C ALA A 460 9.44 5.91 19.56
N ARG A 461 10.51 6.33 18.87
CA ARG A 461 10.67 7.71 18.38
C ARG A 461 9.56 8.13 17.41
N ARG A 462 9.22 7.28 16.43
CA ARG A 462 8.13 7.58 15.48
C ARG A 462 6.77 7.72 16.18
N LEU A 463 6.52 6.90 17.21
CA LEU A 463 5.29 7.01 18.00
C LEU A 463 5.29 8.24 18.92
N ALA A 464 6.47 8.67 19.40
CA ALA A 464 6.60 9.90 20.19
C ALA A 464 6.16 11.13 19.38
N GLU A 465 6.53 11.20 18.09
CA GLU A 465 6.09 12.27 17.18
C GLU A 465 4.55 12.31 17.04
N VAL A 466 3.91 11.13 16.93
CA VAL A 466 2.45 11.03 16.87
C VAL A 466 1.81 11.49 18.18
N ALA A 467 2.33 11.04 19.32
CA ALA A 467 1.83 11.43 20.64
C ALA A 467 1.96 12.94 20.88
N GLU A 468 3.08 13.54 20.50
CA GLU A 468 3.34 14.97 20.65
C GLU A 468 2.45 15.84 19.77
N SER A 469 2.07 15.36 18.57
CA SER A 469 1.17 16.10 17.68
C SER A 469 -0.24 16.29 18.24
N GLY A 470 -0.66 15.46 19.20
CA GLY A 470 -2.02 15.44 19.75
C GLY A 470 -3.11 15.01 18.76
N ALA A 471 -2.75 14.61 17.53
CA ALA A 471 -3.70 14.23 16.48
C ALA A 471 -4.41 12.90 16.76
N VAL A 472 -3.80 12.04 17.59
CA VAL A 472 -4.30 10.72 17.97
C VAL A 472 -4.42 10.64 19.48
N ARG A 473 -5.55 10.11 19.97
CA ARG A 473 -5.76 9.87 21.39
C ARG A 473 -4.82 8.78 21.90
N PRO A 474 -4.26 8.90 23.10
CA PRO A 474 -3.46 7.83 23.71
C PRO A 474 -4.18 6.46 23.74
N GLU A 475 -5.50 6.43 23.94
CA GLU A 475 -6.27 5.17 23.93
C GLU A 475 -6.35 4.52 22.55
N ASP A 476 -6.51 5.30 21.48
CA ASP A 476 -6.53 4.81 20.10
C ASP A 476 -5.14 4.31 19.69
N LEU A 477 -4.09 5.00 20.14
CA LEU A 477 -2.70 4.56 20.00
C LEU A 477 -2.47 3.20 20.68
N ALA A 478 -2.87 3.07 21.95
CA ALA A 478 -2.78 1.83 22.72
C ALA A 478 -3.58 0.69 22.07
N HIS A 479 -4.81 0.97 21.62
CA HIS A 479 -5.67 -0.02 21.00
C HIS A 479 -5.08 -0.54 19.68
N THR A 480 -4.59 0.35 18.82
CA THR A 480 -3.99 -0.02 17.53
C THR A 480 -2.71 -0.81 17.71
N LEU A 481 -1.83 -0.42 18.64
CA LEU A 481 -0.58 -1.14 18.88
C LEU A 481 -0.81 -2.55 19.43
N ARG A 482 -1.80 -2.73 20.30
CA ARG A 482 -2.16 -4.03 20.87
C ARG A 482 -2.76 -4.99 19.84
N THR A 483 -3.66 -4.50 18.99
CA THR A 483 -4.48 -5.37 18.11
C THR A 483 -4.01 -5.41 16.66
N GLY A 484 -3.16 -4.48 16.25
CA GLY A 484 -2.84 -4.23 14.85
C GLY A 484 -1.36 -4.29 14.50
N ARG A 485 -0.53 -4.89 15.36
CA ARG A 485 0.90 -5.08 15.14
C ARG A 485 1.29 -6.53 15.38
N ARG A 486 2.24 -7.01 14.58
CA ARG A 486 2.90 -8.30 14.85
C ARG A 486 3.81 -8.12 16.06
N ALA A 487 3.73 -9.05 17.01
CA ALA A 487 4.65 -9.07 18.15
C ALA A 487 6.01 -9.64 17.73
N PHE A 488 7.08 -8.96 18.13
CA PHE A 488 8.47 -9.37 17.95
C PHE A 488 9.17 -9.65 19.29
N PRO A 489 10.40 -10.22 19.29
CA PRO A 489 11.09 -10.59 20.52
C PRO A 489 11.51 -9.41 21.41
N GLU A 490 11.99 -8.29 20.87
CA GLU A 490 12.25 -7.11 21.70
C GLU A 490 10.94 -6.40 21.97
N ARG A 491 10.54 -6.33 23.25
CA ARG A 491 9.25 -5.80 23.69
C ARG A 491 9.45 -4.67 24.68
N ARG A 492 8.61 -3.64 24.57
CA ARG A 492 8.56 -2.48 25.47
C ARG A 492 7.12 -2.15 25.83
N VAL A 493 6.89 -1.87 27.11
CA VAL A 493 5.65 -1.34 27.64
C VAL A 493 5.91 0.07 28.16
N VAL A 494 5.02 1.00 27.83
CA VAL A 494 5.05 2.38 28.32
C VAL A 494 3.74 2.66 29.03
N ALA A 495 3.79 3.04 30.31
CA ALA A 495 2.63 3.30 31.14
C ALA A 495 2.65 4.72 31.71
N VAL A 496 1.73 5.58 31.26
CA VAL A 496 1.68 7.00 31.67
C VAL A 496 0.26 7.44 32.01
N PRO A 497 0.08 8.51 32.80
CA PRO A 497 -1.22 9.12 33.00
C PRO A 497 -1.90 9.51 31.68
N ALA A 498 -3.21 9.26 31.56
CA ALA A 498 -3.96 9.44 30.31
C ALA A 498 -4.08 10.90 29.86
N ASP A 499 -3.94 11.86 30.79
CA ASP A 499 -4.16 13.28 30.60
C ASP A 499 -2.95 14.05 30.05
N SER A 500 -1.84 13.37 29.72
CA SER A 500 -0.61 14.04 29.27
C SER A 500 0.05 13.40 28.04
N PRO A 501 -0.34 13.80 26.82
CA PRO A 501 0.33 13.41 25.58
C PRO A 501 1.83 13.77 25.56
N ALA A 502 2.21 14.89 26.19
CA ALA A 502 3.61 15.30 26.31
C ALA A 502 4.42 14.33 27.19
N ARG A 503 3.86 13.87 28.32
CA ARG A 503 4.49 12.85 29.17
C ARG A 503 4.66 11.53 28.43
N LEU A 504 3.68 11.15 27.62
CA LEU A 504 3.75 9.95 26.78
C LEU A 504 4.87 10.05 25.74
N ALA A 505 4.96 11.18 25.03
CA ALA A 505 6.02 11.42 24.06
C ALA A 505 7.41 11.40 24.71
N ALA A 506 7.56 11.99 25.90
CA ALA A 506 8.81 11.94 26.67
C ALA A 506 9.20 10.50 27.04
N ALA A 507 8.26 9.71 27.57
CA ALA A 507 8.49 8.31 27.92
C ALA A 507 8.90 7.46 26.70
N LEU A 508 8.29 7.71 25.55
CA LEU A 508 8.61 7.00 24.32
C LEU A 508 10.03 7.31 23.80
N ARG A 509 10.59 8.48 24.14
CA ARG A 509 11.94 8.90 23.72
C ARG A 509 13.04 8.39 24.64
N ASP A 510 12.73 8.21 25.93
CA ASP A 510 13.70 7.79 26.94
C ASP A 510 13.44 6.34 27.40
N ALA A 511 14.27 5.42 26.94
CA ALA A 511 14.18 4.02 27.32
C ALA A 511 14.50 3.76 28.81
N ALA A 512 15.15 4.72 29.49
CA ALA A 512 15.47 4.64 30.92
C ALA A 512 14.39 5.28 31.82
N ASP A 513 13.33 5.84 31.22
CA ASP A 513 12.23 6.44 31.96
C ASP A 513 11.54 5.40 32.89
N PRO A 514 11.23 5.73 34.16
CA PRO A 514 10.56 4.82 35.09
C PRO A 514 9.20 4.27 34.61
N ALA A 515 8.54 4.95 33.68
CA ALA A 515 7.30 4.51 33.03
C ALA A 515 7.51 3.43 31.97
N VAL A 516 8.77 3.11 31.64
CA VAL A 516 9.16 2.23 30.54
C VAL A 516 9.73 0.93 31.10
N ARG A 517 9.19 -0.19 30.61
CA ARG A 517 9.72 -1.53 30.87
C ARG A 517 10.06 -2.17 29.54
N SER A 518 11.30 -2.63 29.37
CA SER A 518 11.75 -3.30 28.14
C SER A 518 12.34 -4.67 28.46
N ARG A 519 12.11 -5.64 27.58
CA ARG A 519 12.62 -7.00 27.71
C ARG A 519 12.71 -7.67 26.35
N ARG A 520 13.76 -8.47 26.15
CA ARG A 520 13.79 -9.48 25.09
C ARG A 520 12.99 -10.70 25.55
N ALA A 521 11.85 -10.93 24.93
CA ALA A 521 10.99 -12.09 25.18
C ALA A 521 11.72 -13.39 24.84
N ALA A 522 11.47 -14.43 25.64
CA ALA A 522 11.96 -15.78 25.34
C ALA A 522 11.19 -16.36 24.12
N PRO A 523 11.69 -17.44 23.50
CA PRO A 523 11.01 -18.09 22.38
C PRO A 523 9.55 -18.48 22.70
N SER A 524 8.73 -18.54 21.66
CA SER A 524 7.31 -18.90 21.76
C SER A 524 7.11 -20.28 22.41
N GLY A 525 6.14 -20.40 23.33
CA GLY A 525 5.84 -21.65 24.03
C GLY A 525 5.60 -21.47 25.54
N LEU A 526 5.88 -20.27 26.05
CA LEU A 526 5.61 -19.90 27.44
C LEU A 526 4.12 -19.99 27.78
N LEU A 527 3.89 -20.58 28.93
CA LEU A 527 2.61 -20.76 29.59
C LEU A 527 2.40 -19.67 30.64
N ALA A 528 1.17 -19.16 30.75
CA ALA A 528 0.75 -18.34 31.89
C ALA A 528 -0.23 -19.15 32.74
N VAL A 529 0.15 -19.47 33.98
CA VAL A 529 -0.73 -20.10 34.98
C VAL A 529 -1.12 -19.06 36.01
N VAL A 530 -2.42 -18.86 36.21
CA VAL A 530 -2.93 -17.91 37.20
C VAL A 530 -3.31 -18.67 38.47
N VAL A 531 -2.80 -18.21 39.60
CA VAL A 531 -3.06 -18.78 40.92
C VAL A 531 -3.78 -17.72 41.78
N ALA A 532 -4.92 -18.10 42.34
CA ALA A 532 -5.70 -17.28 43.28
C ALA A 532 -5.79 -17.98 44.63
N THR A 533 -5.92 -17.22 45.73
CA THR A 533 -6.31 -17.79 47.03
C THR A 533 -7.84 -17.91 47.08
N ALA A 534 -8.34 -18.98 47.73
CA ALA A 534 -9.77 -19.30 47.80
C ALA A 534 -10.64 -18.19 48.44
N ASP A 535 -10.04 -17.30 49.23
CA ASP A 535 -10.73 -16.26 50.01
C ASP A 535 -10.54 -14.83 49.46
N ALA A 536 -9.91 -14.65 48.28
CA ALA A 536 -9.71 -13.31 47.70
C ALA A 536 -11.00 -12.78 47.02
N PRO A 537 -11.54 -11.62 47.43
CA PRO A 537 -12.68 -11.00 46.76
C PRO A 537 -12.37 -10.75 45.27
N GLY A 538 -13.27 -11.18 44.36
CA GLY A 538 -13.12 -10.98 42.92
C GLY A 538 -12.26 -12.03 42.18
N ALA A 539 -11.79 -13.09 42.86
CA ALA A 539 -10.96 -14.13 42.26
C ALA A 539 -11.58 -14.80 41.02
N THR A 540 -12.87 -15.13 41.05
CA THR A 540 -13.55 -15.76 39.91
C THR A 540 -13.62 -14.84 38.69
N ALA A 541 -14.02 -13.58 38.87
CA ALA A 541 -14.10 -12.61 37.78
C ALA A 541 -12.72 -12.31 37.17
N LEU A 542 -11.67 -12.33 37.99
CA LEU A 542 -10.28 -12.18 37.54
C LEU A 542 -9.83 -13.38 36.71
N LEU A 543 -10.12 -14.60 37.19
CA LEU A 543 -9.78 -15.84 36.51
C LEU A 543 -10.51 -15.97 35.18
N ASP A 544 -11.79 -15.58 35.10
CA ASP A 544 -12.56 -15.57 33.85
C ASP A 544 -11.97 -14.57 32.84
N LEU A 545 -11.64 -13.35 33.30
CA LEU A 545 -11.05 -12.33 32.44
C LEU A 545 -9.63 -12.72 31.96
N LEU A 546 -8.83 -13.33 32.82
CA LEU A 546 -7.50 -13.84 32.45
C LEU A 546 -7.61 -15.08 31.54
N ALA A 547 -8.58 -15.98 31.77
CA ALA A 547 -8.84 -17.08 30.84
C ALA A 547 -9.24 -16.57 29.44
N THR A 548 -9.96 -15.45 29.39
CA THR A 548 -10.31 -14.78 28.12
C THR A 548 -9.07 -14.13 27.48
N ALA A 549 -8.20 -13.51 28.29
CA ALA A 549 -6.96 -12.88 27.85
C ALA A 549 -5.87 -13.86 27.37
N PHE A 550 -5.89 -15.08 27.90
CA PHE A 550 -4.91 -16.14 27.67
C PHE A 550 -5.60 -17.43 27.19
N PRO A 551 -6.24 -17.41 26.00
CA PRO A 551 -7.12 -18.50 25.54
C PRO A 551 -6.36 -19.82 25.29
N ARG A 552 -5.04 -19.77 25.13
CA ARG A 552 -4.18 -20.97 25.11
C ARG A 552 -3.63 -21.22 26.51
N ARG A 553 -4.28 -22.15 27.22
CA ARG A 553 -3.80 -22.84 28.43
C ARG A 553 -3.88 -22.05 29.76
N SER A 554 -5.02 -21.46 30.07
CA SER A 554 -5.38 -21.13 31.45
C SER A 554 -5.91 -22.38 32.17
N ALA A 555 -5.23 -22.86 33.21
CA ALA A 555 -5.75 -23.90 34.10
C ALA A 555 -6.16 -23.27 35.44
N ARG A 556 -7.37 -23.62 35.91
CA ARG A 556 -7.95 -23.18 37.19
C ARG A 556 -7.39 -24.03 38.32
N TYR A 557 -6.89 -23.41 39.40
CA TYR A 557 -6.49 -24.14 40.61
C TYR A 557 -6.94 -23.39 41.87
N ASP A 558 -7.64 -24.10 42.75
CA ASP A 558 -8.32 -23.53 43.93
C ASP A 558 -7.46 -23.55 45.23
N ALA A 559 -6.24 -24.12 45.24
CA ALA A 559 -5.40 -24.12 46.43
C ALA A 559 -3.90 -24.26 46.12
N VAL A 560 -3.12 -23.20 46.39
CA VAL A 560 -1.66 -23.26 46.41
C VAL A 560 -1.19 -22.82 47.79
N ALA A 561 -0.54 -23.73 48.52
CA ALA A 561 -0.17 -23.57 49.94
C ALA A 561 0.90 -22.50 50.24
N ASP A 562 1.44 -21.80 49.22
CA ASP A 562 2.56 -20.85 49.38
C ASP A 562 2.36 -19.53 48.63
N VAL A 563 1.11 -19.07 48.46
CA VAL A 563 0.86 -17.71 47.99
C VAL A 563 0.95 -16.79 49.22
N PRO A 564 1.93 -15.85 49.29
CA PRO A 564 1.99 -14.88 50.39
C PRO A 564 0.64 -14.17 50.54
N GLU A 565 0.33 -13.62 51.72
CA GLU A 565 -0.96 -13.00 52.11
C GLU A 565 -1.46 -11.81 51.26
N ARG A 566 -1.08 -11.71 49.97
CA ARG A 566 -1.50 -10.72 48.98
C ARG A 566 -2.02 -11.40 47.69
N ALA A 567 -3.26 -11.86 47.79
CA ALA A 567 -4.31 -12.03 46.77
C ALA A 567 -4.10 -12.90 45.50
N PHE A 568 -3.09 -12.70 44.64
CA PHE A 568 -2.98 -13.42 43.34
C PHE A 568 -1.54 -13.55 42.82
N THR A 569 -1.21 -14.59 42.05
CA THR A 569 0.08 -14.74 41.34
C THR A 569 -0.10 -15.30 39.94
N VAL A 570 0.39 -14.60 38.90
CA VAL A 570 0.58 -15.19 37.56
C VAL A 570 1.99 -15.76 37.47
N LEU A 571 2.10 -17.01 37.05
CA LEU A 571 3.32 -17.76 36.81
C LEU A 571 3.55 -17.87 35.30
N VAL A 572 4.67 -17.34 34.81
CA VAL A 572 5.05 -17.46 33.39
C VAL A 572 6.29 -18.35 33.24
N GLY A 573 6.21 -19.42 32.43
CA GLY A 573 7.32 -20.38 32.24
C GLY A 573 7.09 -21.41 31.13
N GLU A 574 8.14 -22.08 30.66
CA GLU A 574 8.03 -23.20 29.70
C GLU A 574 7.66 -24.49 30.44
N GLY A 575 6.77 -25.30 29.86
CA GLY A 575 6.49 -26.63 30.40
C GLY A 575 5.99 -26.67 31.84
N LEU A 576 5.34 -25.59 32.32
CA LEU A 576 4.79 -25.49 33.67
C LEU A 576 3.88 -26.70 33.97
N ASP A 577 4.43 -27.69 34.66
CA ASP A 577 3.70 -28.77 35.29
C ASP A 577 3.21 -28.24 36.64
N PRO A 578 1.91 -28.31 36.97
CA PRO A 578 1.38 -27.83 38.26
C PRO A 578 2.12 -28.38 39.50
N GLY A 579 2.84 -29.50 39.38
CA GLY A 579 3.67 -30.09 40.45
C GLY A 579 5.14 -29.66 40.49
N ASP A 580 5.74 -29.18 39.39
CA ASP A 580 7.18 -28.89 39.30
C ASP A 580 7.43 -27.37 39.14
N ARG A 581 7.90 -26.76 40.23
CA ARG A 581 8.04 -25.30 40.40
C ARG A 581 9.48 -24.81 40.19
N THR A 582 10.35 -25.62 39.58
CA THR A 582 11.80 -25.38 39.53
C THR A 582 12.30 -24.66 38.27
N GLY A 583 11.44 -24.45 37.27
CA GLY A 583 11.75 -23.63 36.09
C GLY A 583 11.80 -22.12 36.41
N PRO A 584 12.34 -21.28 35.51
CA PRO A 584 12.36 -19.82 35.70
C PRO A 584 10.94 -19.26 35.62
N VAL A 585 10.26 -19.16 36.76
CA VAL A 585 8.88 -18.67 36.86
C VAL A 585 8.86 -17.20 37.27
N VAL A 586 8.25 -16.36 36.44
CA VAL A 586 7.99 -14.96 36.80
C VAL A 586 6.71 -14.92 37.62
N ARG A 587 6.78 -14.37 38.84
CA ARG A 587 5.62 -14.17 39.73
C ARG A 587 5.14 -12.74 39.60
N LEU A 588 3.92 -12.55 39.10
CA LEU A 588 3.28 -11.24 39.01
C LEU A 588 2.16 -11.14 40.03
N ALA A 589 2.29 -10.25 41.01
CA ALA A 589 1.30 -10.05 42.07
C ALA A 589 0.31 -8.93 41.74
N ALA A 590 -0.99 -9.13 42.02
CA ALA A 590 -2.03 -8.12 41.84
C ALA A 590 -2.62 -7.64 43.18
N ARG A 591 -3.12 -6.40 43.21
CA ARG A 591 -3.78 -5.80 44.39
C ARG A 591 -5.31 -5.83 44.24
N PRO A 592 -6.09 -6.16 45.27
CA PRO A 592 -7.55 -6.30 45.16
C PRO A 592 -8.36 -5.04 44.86
N ALA A 593 -7.79 -3.84 45.05
CA ALA A 593 -8.57 -2.59 45.05
C ALA A 593 -9.05 -2.13 43.65
N ASP A 594 -8.39 -2.58 42.56
CA ASP A 594 -8.87 -2.39 41.18
C ASP A 594 -8.50 -3.63 40.33
N LEU A 595 -9.48 -4.51 40.16
CA LEU A 595 -9.32 -5.78 39.45
C LEU A 595 -9.03 -5.56 37.96
N ALA A 596 -9.65 -4.55 37.34
CA ALA A 596 -9.55 -4.31 35.90
C ALA A 596 -8.20 -3.68 35.53
N GLU A 597 -7.70 -2.75 36.35
CA GLU A 597 -6.36 -2.19 36.16
C GLU A 597 -5.27 -3.25 36.42
N SER A 598 -5.44 -4.05 37.47
CA SER A 598 -4.50 -5.12 37.79
C SER A 598 -4.39 -6.15 36.67
N VAL A 599 -5.49 -6.53 36.02
CA VAL A 599 -5.48 -7.46 34.88
C VAL A 599 -4.74 -6.90 33.69
N GLU A 600 -4.98 -5.63 33.37
CA GLU A 600 -4.32 -5.01 32.24
C GLU A 600 -2.82 -4.91 32.49
N GLU A 601 -2.38 -4.53 33.69
CA GLU A 601 -0.97 -4.55 34.05
C GLU A 601 -0.37 -5.95 33.93
N LEU A 602 -1.02 -6.97 34.48
CA LEU A 602 -0.59 -8.37 34.38
C LEU A 602 -0.46 -8.83 32.91
N ALA A 603 -1.40 -8.45 32.05
CA ALA A 603 -1.36 -8.78 30.63
C ALA A 603 -0.17 -8.14 29.91
N HIS A 604 0.13 -6.87 30.21
CA HIS A 604 1.30 -6.18 29.65
C HIS A 604 2.61 -6.81 30.12
N GLU A 605 2.70 -7.18 31.39
CA GLU A 605 3.86 -7.89 31.92
C GLU A 605 4.02 -9.27 31.28
N ALA A 606 2.97 -10.10 31.26
CA ALA A 606 3.02 -11.41 30.60
C ALA A 606 3.42 -11.29 29.12
N TRP A 607 2.93 -10.26 28.43
CA TRP A 607 3.33 -9.94 27.07
C TRP A 607 4.83 -9.58 26.98
N LEU A 608 5.40 -8.77 27.88
CA LEU A 608 6.86 -8.51 27.91
C LEU A 608 7.67 -9.81 28.02
N HIS A 609 7.13 -10.83 28.68
CA HIS A 609 7.79 -12.12 28.84
C HIS A 609 7.68 -13.04 27.63
N GLY A 610 6.80 -12.76 26.65
CA GLY A 610 6.64 -13.57 25.44
C GLY A 610 5.30 -14.30 25.34
N VAL A 611 4.41 -14.13 26.31
CA VAL A 611 3.08 -14.75 26.28
C VAL A 611 2.22 -14.08 25.20
N ASP A 612 1.46 -14.88 24.46
CA ASP A 612 0.45 -14.40 23.54
C ASP A 612 -0.78 -13.95 24.31
N VAL A 613 -1.15 -12.68 24.15
CA VAL A 613 -2.29 -12.05 24.82
C VAL A 613 -3.39 -11.80 23.79
N ASP A 614 -4.61 -12.23 24.09
CA ASP A 614 -5.80 -11.81 23.36
C ASP A 614 -6.22 -10.41 23.82
N TRP A 615 -5.62 -9.42 23.17
CA TRP A 615 -5.92 -8.01 23.43
C TRP A 615 -7.35 -7.62 23.09
N ALA A 616 -7.99 -8.31 22.13
CA ALA A 616 -9.36 -7.99 21.73
C ALA A 616 -10.34 -8.38 22.83
N ALA A 617 -10.12 -9.55 23.46
CA ALA A 617 -10.84 -10.01 24.63
C ALA A 617 -10.68 -9.07 25.84
N LEU A 618 -9.44 -8.65 26.15
CA LEU A 618 -9.15 -7.78 27.29
C LEU A 618 -9.67 -6.35 27.14
N ALA A 619 -9.58 -5.80 25.92
CA ALA A 619 -9.81 -4.38 25.71
C ALA A 619 -11.30 -4.01 25.66
N GLY A 620 -12.22 -4.98 25.53
CA GLY A 620 -13.66 -4.69 25.40
C GLY A 620 -13.95 -3.53 24.45
N ARG A 621 -13.38 -3.52 23.24
CA ARG A 621 -13.51 -2.43 22.23
C ARG A 621 -13.29 -0.99 22.75
N ARG A 622 -12.37 -0.78 23.71
CA ARG A 622 -12.10 0.53 24.34
C ARG A 622 -11.05 1.38 23.60
N GLY A 623 -11.34 1.70 22.36
CA GLY A 623 -10.49 2.47 21.43
C GLY A 623 -10.76 2.03 20.00
N ARG A 624 -10.39 2.85 19.02
CA ARG A 624 -10.51 2.48 17.60
C ARG A 624 -9.14 2.25 16.97
N ARG A 625 -9.09 1.42 15.93
CA ARG A 625 -7.90 1.33 15.10
C ARG A 625 -7.72 2.63 14.33
N VAL A 626 -6.52 3.17 14.34
CA VAL A 626 -6.15 4.38 13.60
C VAL A 626 -4.89 4.14 12.78
N PRO A 627 -4.71 4.81 11.63
CA PRO A 627 -3.45 4.74 10.91
C PRO A 627 -2.33 5.30 11.79
N LEU A 628 -1.27 4.52 11.97
CA LEU A 628 -0.06 4.88 12.72
C LEU A 628 1.16 4.62 11.84
N PRO A 629 2.32 5.21 12.16
CA PRO A 629 3.59 4.83 11.54
C PRO A 629 3.77 3.32 11.54
N THR A 630 4.27 2.81 10.42
CA THR A 630 4.53 1.40 10.18
C THR A 630 5.96 1.04 10.59
N TYR A 631 6.26 -0.26 10.54
CA TYR A 631 7.55 -0.82 10.93
C TYR A 631 8.73 -0.08 10.26
N PRO A 632 9.74 0.38 11.01
CA PRO A 632 10.91 1.07 10.48
C PRO A 632 11.90 0.08 9.89
N PHE A 633 11.60 -0.45 8.71
CA PHE A 633 12.47 -1.41 8.04
C PHE A 633 13.93 -0.92 7.94
N PRO A 634 14.93 -1.79 8.22
CA PRO A 634 16.30 -1.50 7.84
C PRO A 634 16.39 -1.39 6.32
N ARG A 635 17.19 -0.43 5.84
CA ARG A 635 17.38 -0.16 4.42
C ARG A 635 18.75 -0.69 4.03
N GLU A 636 18.77 -1.86 3.40
CA GLU A 636 19.98 -2.49 2.87
C GLU A 636 19.89 -2.59 1.35
N ARG A 637 21.00 -2.31 0.66
CA ARG A 637 21.08 -2.36 -0.79
C ARG A 637 21.25 -3.80 -1.29
N TYR A 638 20.32 -4.25 -2.12
CA TYR A 638 20.39 -5.51 -2.86
C TYR A 638 20.30 -5.24 -4.36
N TRP A 639 21.41 -5.41 -5.08
CA TRP A 639 21.50 -5.10 -6.50
C TRP A 639 22.50 -6.02 -7.22
N ALA A 640 22.01 -7.11 -7.81
CA ALA A 640 22.85 -8.12 -8.46
C ALA A 640 23.69 -7.56 -9.62
N LEU A 641 23.18 -6.51 -10.28
CA LEU A 641 23.86 -5.86 -11.40
C LEU A 641 25.19 -5.20 -11.00
N ASP A 642 25.41 -4.91 -9.71
CA ASP A 642 26.70 -4.38 -9.21
C ASP A 642 27.84 -5.42 -9.38
N HIS A 643 27.51 -6.71 -9.50
CA HIS A 643 28.48 -7.79 -9.69
C HIS A 643 28.86 -8.03 -11.16
N PHE A 644 28.22 -7.33 -12.10
CA PHE A 644 28.53 -7.41 -13.52
C PHE A 644 29.27 -6.15 -13.95
N PRO A 645 30.41 -6.26 -14.67
CA PRO A 645 31.14 -5.09 -15.12
C PRO A 645 30.25 -4.20 -16.01
N ALA A 646 30.30 -2.89 -15.78
CA ALA A 646 29.63 -1.93 -16.64
C ALA A 646 30.16 -2.11 -18.08
N GLN A 647 29.27 -2.42 -19.02
CA GLN A 647 29.67 -2.54 -20.41
C GLN A 647 30.07 -1.15 -20.93
N ALA A 648 31.38 -0.91 -21.05
CA ALA A 648 31.88 0.15 -21.90
C ALA A 648 31.34 -0.06 -23.31
N GLY A 649 30.70 0.98 -23.87
CA GLY A 649 29.86 0.91 -25.05
C GLY A 649 30.44 0.04 -26.17
N ARG A 650 29.75 -1.07 -26.46
CA ARG A 650 29.85 -1.64 -27.81
C ARG A 650 29.19 -0.64 -28.76
N PRO A 651 29.85 -0.24 -29.86
CA PRO A 651 29.24 0.64 -30.84
C PRO A 651 27.92 0.01 -31.30
N ALA A 652 26.89 0.83 -31.46
CA ALA A 652 25.62 0.42 -32.05
C ALA A 652 25.93 -0.38 -33.32
N ALA A 653 25.39 -1.59 -33.44
CA ALA A 653 25.48 -2.35 -34.67
C ALA A 653 25.03 -1.43 -35.82
N ALA A 654 25.85 -1.36 -36.87
CA ALA A 654 25.59 -0.51 -38.02
C ALA A 654 24.14 -0.72 -38.51
N PRO A 655 23.41 0.35 -38.89
CA PRO A 655 22.08 0.19 -39.43
C PRO A 655 22.15 -0.78 -40.60
N LEU A 656 21.26 -1.78 -40.60
CA LEU A 656 21.08 -2.66 -41.75
C LEU A 656 20.87 -1.77 -42.99
N PRO A 657 21.55 -2.04 -44.12
CA PRO A 657 21.35 -1.25 -45.33
C PRO A 657 19.86 -1.26 -45.68
N PRO A 658 19.31 -0.14 -46.19
CA PRO A 658 17.91 -0.10 -46.59
C PRO A 658 17.67 -1.24 -47.58
N GLY A 659 16.75 -2.15 -47.21
CA GLY A 659 16.36 -3.25 -48.07
C GLY A 659 16.01 -2.68 -49.45
N GLY A 660 16.74 -3.13 -50.47
CA GLY A 660 16.51 -2.74 -51.85
C GLY A 660 15.03 -2.92 -52.18
N GLY A 661 14.43 -1.86 -52.73
CA GLY A 661 13.02 -1.83 -53.07
C GLY A 661 12.63 -3.05 -53.91
N SER A 662 11.68 -3.83 -53.40
CA SER A 662 10.91 -4.73 -54.23
C SER A 662 10.07 -3.86 -55.18
N GLY A 663 10.51 -3.82 -56.44
CA GLY A 663 9.73 -3.26 -57.55
C GLY A 663 8.37 -3.97 -57.69
N PRO A 664 7.45 -3.36 -58.43
CA PRO A 664 6.06 -3.81 -58.50
C PRO A 664 5.99 -5.21 -59.14
N HIS A 665 5.39 -6.16 -58.43
CA HIS A 665 5.01 -7.45 -59.00
C HIS A 665 3.97 -7.22 -60.12
N SER A 666 4.43 -7.26 -61.36
CA SER A 666 3.59 -7.45 -62.53
C SER A 666 3.00 -8.86 -62.50
N ALA A 667 1.68 -8.94 -62.36
CA ALA A 667 0.91 -10.15 -62.57
C ALA A 667 0.89 -10.48 -64.08
N GLN A 668 1.57 -11.55 -64.48
CA GLN A 668 1.27 -12.27 -65.72
C GLN A 668 1.52 -13.76 -65.52
N GLY A 669 0.52 -14.56 -65.86
CA GLY A 669 0.57 -16.02 -65.84
C GLY A 669 -0.83 -16.63 -65.84
N GLU A 670 -1.51 -16.59 -66.99
CA GLU A 670 -2.56 -17.56 -67.34
C GLU A 670 -1.93 -18.75 -68.10
N PRO A 671 -2.63 -19.90 -68.19
CA PRO A 671 -2.00 -21.22 -68.12
C PRO A 671 -1.78 -21.91 -69.47
N ALA A 672 -0.86 -22.88 -69.48
CA ALA A 672 -0.92 -24.09 -70.29
C ALA A 672 -0.09 -25.20 -69.62
#